data_AF-A0A2N5MKA6-F1
#
_entry.id   AF-A0A2N5MKA6-F1
#
_cell.length_a   1.000
_cell.length_b   1.000
_cell.length_c   1.000
_cell.angle_alpha   90.00
_cell.angle_beta   90.00
_cell.angle_gamma   90.00
#
_symmetry.space_group_name_H-M   'P 1'
#
loop_
_entity.id
_entity.type
_entity.pdbx_description
1 polymer ?
#
loop_
_entity_poly.entity_id
_entity_poly.type
_entity_poly.pdbx_seq_one_letter_code
_entity_poly.pdbx_strand_id
1 'polypeptide(L)'
;MLECYNYFNNLEGGELSFHTERAFNIYLKRKRLQMKLDEIKRLSFPEASLEDWKKAVESGLKGKSIDKLKTDTYEGVELKPLYTAEGLLEASTNQEFPGFFPYTRGIHVTGYRQNPWLMCQPVSGASAEDANKRMQAALERGQNVICFPAAQLMDYPEKLLNNLPLHDIPIFIDFEGNGETILPSIIELINRLEFDSQLVKGVLAEDPIAELAASGIIPTHIEEYFKVWFSGIRRAKEACPEVKTILIKASVYHNGGANAVQELVYGLAEAVFYLEEGQKNGLRLEDLANKIVFSFGIDSNYFMNIAKLRAARRLWALLSEAYGVSSDYFKMHIHAVTSGVTETLYDKHVNILRTANQAFAASVGGVQYLQVHPFDRLNGSATEFSERLARNTQLILKEESHIPAVTDPAGGSFYVEKLTDDITEAVWEKFLRIMEKGDIIRALKEGTIQSDIADNFKQKQKNASIRKESIIGTNVYPNPAEKLKILNNGTENVHKRTGVAQIAVIPNRRIAEEFESIRLRAEEAASKGEAPKLGLVNMGELKAYKPRADFIKGIVTAGGIEAVESEGCRTEADVRAFIEETNLKTYCICGSDNDYREMAKLFVIAGKESLPGVHIYLAGKQDEELEASLTQAGVKGFVHVKTNVIEFLTQLLTELEVN
;
A
#
# COMPACT_ATOMS: atom_id res chain seq x y z
N MET A 1 -34.03 -39.97 -41.03
CA MET A 1 -33.95 -40.89 -39.86
C MET A 1 -35.31 -41.17 -39.23
N LEU A 2 -36.12 -40.18 -38.83
CA LEU A 2 -37.49 -40.43 -38.34
C LEU A 2 -38.38 -41.06 -39.44
N GLU A 3 -38.23 -40.61 -40.68
CA GLU A 3 -38.90 -41.20 -41.84
C GLU A 3 -38.38 -42.62 -42.14
N CYS A 4 -37.09 -42.89 -41.95
CA CYS A 4 -36.54 -44.24 -42.05
C CYS A 4 -37.06 -45.17 -40.93
N TYR A 5 -37.22 -44.65 -39.71
CA TYR A 5 -37.77 -45.37 -38.56
C TYR A 5 -39.23 -45.77 -38.80
N ASN A 6 -40.05 -44.86 -39.35
CA ASN A 6 -41.43 -45.15 -39.71
C ASN A 6 -41.53 -46.12 -40.91
N TYR A 7 -40.59 -46.05 -41.85
CA TYR A 7 -40.52 -46.98 -42.98
C TYR A 7 -40.17 -48.41 -42.55
N PHE A 8 -39.23 -48.59 -41.60
CA PHE A 8 -38.85 -49.92 -41.08
C PHE A 8 -39.86 -50.53 -40.10
N ASN A 9 -40.61 -49.72 -39.34
CA ASN A 9 -41.66 -50.21 -38.43
C ASN A 9 -42.97 -50.61 -39.15
N ASN A 10 -43.20 -50.14 -40.39
CA ASN A 10 -44.38 -50.50 -41.18
C ASN A 10 -44.17 -51.74 -42.07
N LEU A 11 -43.00 -52.37 -42.01
CA LEU A 11 -42.77 -53.69 -42.59
C LEU A 11 -42.97 -54.72 -41.48
N GLU A 12 -44.09 -55.46 -41.53
CA GLU A 12 -44.42 -56.53 -40.58
C GLU A 12 -43.25 -57.54 -40.50
N GLY A 13 -42.52 -57.51 -39.37
CA GLY A 13 -41.54 -58.55 -39.01
C GLY A 13 -40.06 -58.15 -38.86
N GLY A 14 -39.70 -56.87 -38.82
CA GLY A 14 -38.28 -56.48 -38.66
C GLY A 14 -37.81 -56.28 -37.21
N GLU A 15 -37.03 -57.21 -36.65
CA GLU A 15 -36.16 -56.92 -35.49
C GLU A 15 -35.15 -55.82 -35.88
N LEU A 16 -35.18 -54.66 -35.21
CA LEU A 16 -34.15 -53.64 -35.40
C LEU A 16 -32.81 -54.18 -34.89
N SER A 17 -31.75 -54.06 -35.69
CA SER A 17 -30.40 -54.39 -35.23
C SER A 17 -30.05 -53.55 -33.98
N PHE A 18 -29.29 -54.13 -33.05
CA PHE A 18 -28.81 -53.48 -31.82
C PHE A 18 -28.15 -52.10 -32.07
N HIS A 19 -27.54 -51.89 -33.25
CA HIS A 19 -26.92 -50.63 -33.63
C HIS A 19 -27.93 -49.51 -33.92
N THR A 20 -29.07 -49.84 -34.51
CA THR A 20 -30.15 -48.89 -34.84
C THR A 20 -30.88 -48.39 -33.59
N GLU A 21 -31.14 -49.27 -32.62
CA GLU A 21 -31.77 -48.91 -31.36
C GLU A 21 -30.85 -48.05 -30.47
N ARG A 22 -29.54 -48.35 -30.46
CA ARG A 22 -28.53 -47.52 -29.80
C ARG A 22 -28.41 -46.12 -30.41
N ALA A 23 -28.45 -46.02 -31.75
CA ALA A 23 -28.42 -44.73 -32.44
C ALA A 23 -29.68 -43.89 -32.15
N PHE A 24 -30.86 -44.52 -32.10
CA PHE A 24 -32.12 -43.86 -31.75
C PHE A 24 -32.14 -43.39 -30.30
N ASN A 25 -31.65 -44.21 -29.36
CA ASN A 25 -31.51 -43.81 -27.96
C ASN A 25 -30.49 -42.68 -27.77
N ILE A 26 -29.38 -42.65 -28.52
CA ILE A 26 -28.43 -41.52 -28.53
C ILE A 26 -29.10 -40.26 -29.10
N TYR A 27 -29.88 -40.38 -30.18
CA TYR A 27 -30.65 -39.27 -30.74
C TYR A 27 -31.68 -38.73 -29.74
N LEU A 28 -32.45 -39.59 -29.08
CA LEU A 28 -33.40 -39.18 -28.04
C LEU A 28 -32.69 -38.53 -26.85
N LYS A 29 -31.53 -39.06 -26.41
CA LYS A 29 -30.73 -38.49 -25.32
C LYS A 29 -30.16 -37.12 -25.70
N ARG A 30 -29.65 -36.96 -26.93
CA ARG A 30 -29.22 -35.66 -27.49
C ARG A 30 -30.38 -34.67 -27.62
N LYS A 31 -31.55 -35.11 -28.10
CA LYS A 31 -32.77 -34.29 -28.21
C LYS A 31 -33.30 -33.86 -26.84
N ARG A 32 -33.25 -34.75 -25.83
CA ARG A 32 -33.58 -34.42 -24.43
C ARG A 32 -32.60 -33.41 -23.82
N LEU A 33 -31.31 -33.54 -24.11
CA LEU A 33 -30.29 -32.57 -23.69
C LEU A 33 -30.46 -31.22 -24.40
N GLN A 34 -30.82 -31.23 -25.69
CA GLN A 34 -31.16 -30.02 -26.45
C GLN A 34 -32.42 -29.33 -25.92
N MET A 35 -33.50 -30.08 -25.67
CA MET A 35 -34.73 -29.54 -25.07
C MET A 35 -34.46 -28.94 -23.68
N LYS A 36 -33.66 -29.59 -22.84
CA LYS A 36 -33.26 -29.02 -21.54
C LYS A 36 -32.42 -27.75 -21.69
N LEU A 37 -31.54 -27.68 -22.68
CA LEU A 37 -30.73 -26.49 -22.93
C LEU A 37 -31.60 -25.33 -23.44
N ASP A 38 -32.57 -25.60 -24.32
CA ASP A 38 -33.50 -24.60 -24.82
C ASP A 38 -34.48 -24.14 -23.73
N GLU A 39 -34.89 -25.03 -22.82
CA GLU A 39 -35.65 -24.70 -21.61
C GLU A 39 -34.84 -23.83 -20.65
N ILE A 40 -33.56 -24.15 -20.41
CA ILE A 40 -32.66 -23.35 -19.58
C ILE A 40 -32.39 -21.98 -20.21
N LYS A 41 -32.22 -21.91 -21.53
CA LYS A 41 -32.06 -20.63 -22.27
C LYS A 41 -33.33 -19.77 -22.25
N ARG A 42 -34.50 -20.37 -22.03
CA ARG A 42 -35.79 -19.67 -21.91
C ARG A 42 -36.15 -19.28 -20.47
N LEU A 43 -35.42 -19.78 -19.46
CA LEU A 43 -35.51 -19.27 -18.10
C LEU A 43 -34.96 -17.84 -18.08
N SER A 44 -35.85 -16.88 -18.17
CA SER A 44 -35.56 -15.47 -17.89
C SER A 44 -36.03 -15.17 -16.48
N PHE A 45 -35.16 -14.55 -15.69
CA PHE A 45 -35.56 -13.94 -14.44
C PHE A 45 -36.09 -12.53 -14.75
N PRO A 46 -37.04 -12.00 -13.97
CA PRO A 46 -37.38 -10.58 -14.06
C PRO A 46 -36.11 -9.75 -13.85
N GLU A 47 -35.97 -8.68 -14.63
CA GLU A 47 -34.83 -7.78 -14.50
C GLU A 47 -34.82 -7.16 -13.11
N ALA A 48 -33.75 -7.42 -12.34
CA ALA A 48 -33.62 -6.90 -11.00
C ALA A 48 -33.26 -5.41 -11.05
N SER A 49 -34.08 -4.57 -10.45
CA SER A 49 -33.83 -3.13 -10.37
C SER A 49 -32.88 -2.77 -9.22
N LEU A 50 -32.31 -1.57 -9.26
CA LEU A 50 -31.56 -1.01 -8.13
C LEU A 50 -32.42 -0.93 -6.86
N GLU A 51 -33.72 -0.72 -7.01
CA GLU A 51 -34.68 -0.67 -5.90
C GLU A 51 -34.90 -2.05 -5.25
N ASP A 52 -34.95 -3.11 -6.06
CA ASP A 52 -35.04 -4.49 -5.55
C ASP A 52 -33.79 -4.85 -4.74
N TRP A 53 -32.61 -4.43 -5.23
CA TRP A 53 -31.37 -4.58 -4.50
C TRP A 53 -31.35 -3.81 -3.18
N LYS A 54 -31.79 -2.54 -3.16
CA LYS A 54 -31.87 -1.74 -1.92
C LYS A 54 -32.74 -2.41 -0.87
N LYS A 55 -33.93 -2.87 -1.25
CA LYS A 55 -34.85 -3.60 -0.34
C LYS A 55 -34.20 -4.87 0.21
N ALA A 56 -33.50 -5.63 -0.63
CA ALA A 56 -32.80 -6.84 -0.19
C ALA A 56 -31.67 -6.51 0.81
N VAL A 57 -30.91 -5.44 0.57
CA VAL A 57 -29.85 -4.97 1.48
C VAL A 57 -30.43 -4.50 2.81
N GLU A 58 -31.46 -3.66 2.80
CA GLU A 58 -32.11 -3.17 4.02
C GLU A 58 -32.69 -4.31 4.86
N SER A 59 -33.29 -5.31 4.20
CA SER A 59 -33.74 -6.55 4.85
C SER A 59 -32.57 -7.29 5.50
N GLY A 60 -31.45 -7.46 4.79
CA GLY A 60 -30.23 -8.08 5.33
C GLY A 60 -29.60 -7.29 6.50
N LEU A 61 -29.73 -5.97 6.49
CA LEU A 61 -29.28 -5.07 7.54
C LEU A 61 -30.24 -4.97 8.74
N LYS A 62 -31.30 -5.78 8.78
CA LYS A 62 -32.36 -5.76 9.80
C LYS A 62 -33.01 -4.37 9.94
N GLY A 63 -33.28 -3.72 8.81
CA GLY A 63 -33.95 -2.41 8.73
C GLY A 63 -33.04 -1.20 8.95
N LYS A 64 -31.71 -1.35 8.99
CA LYS A 64 -30.79 -0.20 9.00
C LYS A 64 -30.61 0.35 7.59
N SER A 65 -30.48 1.67 7.46
CA SER A 65 -30.21 2.35 6.18
C SER A 65 -28.95 1.82 5.51
N ILE A 66 -29.01 1.72 4.18
CA ILE A 66 -27.90 1.38 3.29
C ILE A 66 -26.72 2.35 3.39
N ASP A 67 -26.96 3.59 3.82
CA ASP A 67 -25.90 4.59 4.00
C ASP A 67 -24.83 4.15 5.00
N LYS A 68 -25.16 3.21 5.91
CA LYS A 68 -24.17 2.63 6.84
C LYS A 68 -23.10 1.77 6.17
N LEU A 69 -23.27 1.41 4.90
CA LEU A 69 -22.30 0.65 4.12
C LEU A 69 -21.36 1.55 3.31
N LYS A 70 -21.60 2.86 3.32
CA LYS A 70 -20.68 3.82 2.71
C LYS A 70 -19.40 3.90 3.53
N THR A 71 -18.28 4.10 2.85
CA THR A 71 -16.96 4.18 3.48
C THR A 71 -16.27 5.47 3.06
N ASP A 72 -16.06 6.38 4.00
CA ASP A 72 -15.24 7.57 3.78
C ASP A 72 -13.76 7.20 3.74
N THR A 73 -13.06 7.59 2.67
CA THR A 73 -11.61 7.39 2.54
C THR A 73 -10.82 8.58 3.07
N TYR A 74 -9.51 8.40 3.22
CA TYR A 74 -8.60 9.48 3.63
C TYR A 74 -8.47 10.57 2.55
N GLU A 75 -8.71 10.22 1.30
CA GLU A 75 -8.71 11.10 0.12
C GLU A 75 -9.90 12.05 0.08
N GLY A 76 -10.89 11.89 0.97
CA GLY A 76 -12.14 12.67 0.95
C GLY A 76 -13.16 12.14 -0.05
N VAL A 77 -13.03 10.88 -0.49
CA VAL A 77 -13.98 10.20 -1.38
C VAL A 77 -14.92 9.30 -0.57
N GLU A 78 -16.22 9.34 -0.86
CA GLU A 78 -17.21 8.45 -0.25
C GLU A 78 -17.42 7.20 -1.14
N LEU A 79 -16.97 6.04 -0.67
CA LEU A 79 -17.16 4.80 -1.40
C LEU A 79 -18.56 4.23 -1.19
N LYS A 80 -19.28 3.98 -2.29
CA LYS A 80 -20.57 3.30 -2.28
C LYS A 80 -20.41 1.77 -2.27
N PRO A 81 -21.34 1.02 -1.66
CA PRO A 81 -21.31 -0.44 -1.65
C PRO A 81 -21.60 -1.09 -3.02
N LEU A 82 -22.17 -0.33 -3.97
CA LEU A 82 -22.44 -0.77 -5.34
C LEU A 82 -22.30 0.41 -6.31
N TYR A 83 -21.65 0.16 -7.43
CA TYR A 83 -21.53 1.08 -8.56
C TYR A 83 -22.20 0.47 -9.79
N THR A 84 -22.95 1.26 -10.54
CA THR A 84 -23.75 0.83 -11.70
C THR A 84 -23.51 1.76 -12.89
N ALA A 85 -23.91 1.32 -14.10
CA ALA A 85 -23.80 2.11 -15.32
C ALA A 85 -24.55 3.46 -15.23
N GLU A 86 -25.70 3.49 -14.56
CA GLU A 86 -26.50 4.72 -14.36
C GLU A 86 -25.68 5.82 -13.67
N GLY A 87 -24.82 5.45 -12.72
CA GLY A 87 -23.95 6.40 -12.01
C GLY A 87 -22.74 6.89 -12.83
N LEU A 88 -22.40 6.24 -13.94
CA LEU A 88 -21.32 6.67 -14.85
C LEU A 88 -21.83 7.55 -16.00
N LEU A 89 -23.09 7.41 -16.41
CA LEU A 89 -23.67 8.18 -17.51
C LEU A 89 -23.69 9.69 -17.23
N GLU A 90 -23.58 10.09 -15.97
CA GLU A 90 -23.43 11.49 -15.54
C GLU A 90 -21.96 11.98 -15.60
N ALA A 91 -20.96 11.10 -15.69
CA ALA A 91 -19.55 11.42 -15.43
C ALA A 91 -18.63 11.53 -16.68
N SER A 92 -18.91 10.88 -17.81
CA SER A 92 -18.14 11.08 -19.06
C SER A 92 -18.76 10.36 -20.25
N THR A 93 -19.01 11.07 -21.36
CA THR A 93 -19.55 10.51 -22.61
C THR A 93 -18.49 10.13 -23.64
N ASN A 94 -17.20 10.40 -23.38
CA ASN A 94 -16.14 10.21 -24.37
C ASN A 94 -15.39 8.90 -24.14
N GLN A 95 -15.41 8.03 -25.15
CA GLN A 95 -14.66 6.78 -25.12
C GLN A 95 -13.16 7.06 -25.23
N GLU A 96 -12.42 6.80 -24.15
CA GLU A 96 -10.96 6.94 -24.11
C GLU A 96 -10.26 5.67 -24.59
N PHE A 97 -9.11 5.83 -25.27
CA PHE A 97 -8.29 4.73 -25.78
C PHE A 97 -6.85 4.80 -25.27
N PRO A 98 -6.18 3.66 -25.03
CA PRO A 98 -4.77 3.66 -24.64
C PRO A 98 -3.89 4.25 -25.75
N GLY A 99 -2.87 5.01 -25.36
CA GLY A 99 -1.96 5.69 -26.29
C GLY A 99 -2.50 6.99 -26.87
N PHE A 100 -3.70 7.42 -26.49
CA PHE A 100 -4.32 8.68 -26.92
C PHE A 100 -4.67 9.53 -25.71
N PHE A 101 -4.71 10.85 -25.91
CA PHE A 101 -5.15 11.81 -24.89
C PHE A 101 -6.53 11.42 -24.32
N PRO A 102 -6.74 11.47 -22.98
CA PRO A 102 -5.84 11.97 -21.94
C PRO A 102 -4.95 10.89 -21.30
N TYR A 103 -4.68 9.79 -22.00
CA TYR A 103 -3.80 8.69 -21.58
C TYR A 103 -4.19 7.97 -20.28
N THR A 104 -5.41 8.13 -19.77
CA THR A 104 -5.93 7.45 -18.57
C THR A 104 -5.67 5.94 -18.65
N ARG A 105 -5.95 5.35 -19.81
CA ARG A 105 -5.81 3.91 -20.11
C ARG A 105 -4.37 3.47 -20.43
N GLY A 106 -3.39 4.35 -20.29
CA GLY A 106 -1.97 4.09 -20.55
C GLY A 106 -1.42 4.88 -21.74
N ILE A 107 -0.10 5.08 -21.75
CA ILE A 107 0.61 5.92 -22.73
C ILE A 107 0.96 5.21 -24.05
N HIS A 108 0.76 3.88 -24.13
CA HIS A 108 1.05 3.07 -25.32
C HIS A 108 -0.21 2.35 -25.79
N VAL A 109 -0.48 2.38 -27.09
CA VAL A 109 -1.65 1.73 -27.73
C VAL A 109 -1.71 0.23 -27.44
N THR A 110 -0.56 -0.44 -27.43
CA THR A 110 -0.45 -1.89 -27.24
C THR A 110 -0.21 -2.30 -25.78
N GLY A 111 -0.14 -1.33 -24.86
CA GLY A 111 0.17 -1.55 -23.45
C GLY A 111 1.38 -2.47 -23.24
N TYR A 112 1.27 -3.38 -22.27
CA TYR A 112 2.34 -4.31 -21.92
C TYR A 112 2.61 -5.42 -22.94
N ARG A 113 1.76 -5.58 -23.97
CA ARG A 113 1.98 -6.61 -24.99
C ARG A 113 3.27 -6.37 -25.78
N GLN A 114 3.61 -5.10 -26.01
CA GLN A 114 4.87 -4.71 -26.66
C GLN A 114 5.79 -3.93 -25.71
N ASN A 115 5.24 -3.27 -24.70
CA ASN A 115 5.99 -2.42 -23.79
C ASN A 115 5.80 -2.92 -22.35
N PRO A 116 6.25 -4.13 -22.00
CA PRO A 116 6.12 -4.63 -20.64
C PRO A 116 6.85 -3.71 -19.67
N TRP A 117 6.34 -3.61 -18.43
CA TRP A 117 7.03 -2.82 -17.42
C TRP A 117 8.44 -3.37 -17.15
N LEU A 118 9.28 -2.47 -16.67
CA LEU A 118 10.67 -2.68 -16.37
C LEU A 118 10.84 -2.96 -14.87
N MET A 119 11.50 -4.07 -14.53
CA MET A 119 11.81 -4.49 -13.16
C MET A 119 13.01 -3.70 -12.65
N CYS A 120 12.73 -2.60 -11.96
CA CYS A 120 13.71 -1.64 -11.47
C CYS A 120 14.08 -1.98 -10.02
N GLN A 121 15.01 -2.91 -9.84
CA GLN A 121 15.47 -3.32 -8.51
C GLN A 121 16.88 -2.78 -8.27
N PRO A 122 17.08 -1.86 -7.30
CA PRO A 122 18.40 -1.38 -6.94
C PRO A 122 19.28 -2.52 -6.44
N VAL A 123 20.47 -2.68 -7.03
CA VAL A 123 21.47 -3.65 -6.59
C VAL A 123 22.61 -2.90 -5.91
N SER A 124 23.01 -3.37 -4.73
CA SER A 124 24.16 -2.83 -4.01
C SER A 124 25.28 -3.87 -3.93
N GLY A 125 26.50 -3.43 -3.63
CA GLY A 125 27.63 -4.31 -3.36
C GLY A 125 28.52 -3.73 -2.26
N ALA A 126 29.43 -4.55 -1.74
CA ALA A 126 30.44 -4.10 -0.78
C ALA A 126 31.51 -3.18 -1.45
N SER A 127 31.65 -3.27 -2.77
CA SER A 127 32.43 -2.37 -3.62
C SER A 127 31.74 -2.17 -4.98
N ALA A 128 32.21 -1.22 -5.79
CA ALA A 128 31.70 -1.00 -7.15
C ALA A 128 31.82 -2.27 -8.03
N GLU A 129 32.91 -3.04 -7.92
CA GLU A 129 33.10 -4.29 -8.66
C GLU A 129 32.16 -5.40 -8.17
N ASP A 130 31.91 -5.48 -6.87
CA ASP A 130 30.93 -6.42 -6.31
C ASP A 130 29.50 -6.06 -6.76
N ALA A 131 29.13 -4.78 -6.70
CA ALA A 131 27.84 -4.28 -7.17
C ALA A 131 27.66 -4.57 -8.68
N ASN A 132 28.68 -4.34 -9.50
CA ASN A 132 28.67 -4.68 -10.92
C ASN A 132 28.45 -6.18 -11.16
N LYS A 133 29.19 -7.06 -10.47
CA LYS A 133 29.00 -8.52 -10.57
C LYS A 133 27.59 -8.95 -10.15
N ARG A 134 27.08 -8.39 -9.06
CA ARG A 134 25.70 -8.67 -8.59
C ARG A 134 24.66 -8.19 -9.61
N MET A 135 24.89 -7.03 -10.26
CA MET A 135 24.02 -6.54 -11.33
C MET A 135 24.01 -7.50 -12.52
N GLN A 136 25.17 -7.94 -13.00
CA GLN A 136 25.23 -8.93 -14.09
C GLN A 136 24.44 -10.20 -13.74
N ALA A 137 24.63 -10.73 -12.54
CA ALA A 137 23.87 -11.88 -12.05
C ALA A 137 22.36 -11.61 -11.93
N ALA A 138 21.95 -10.39 -11.58
CA ALA A 138 20.54 -10.01 -11.52
C ALA A 138 19.91 -9.97 -12.92
N LEU A 139 20.64 -9.43 -13.92
CA LEU A 139 20.22 -9.38 -15.32
C LEU A 139 20.01 -10.79 -15.90
N GLU A 140 20.94 -11.71 -15.63
CA GLU A 140 20.82 -13.14 -16.01
C GLU A 140 19.59 -13.83 -15.37
N ARG A 141 19.09 -13.29 -14.25
CA ARG A 141 17.96 -13.83 -13.47
C ARG A 141 16.66 -13.05 -13.69
N GLY A 142 16.57 -12.34 -14.81
CA GLY A 142 15.34 -11.71 -15.29
C GLY A 142 15.20 -10.22 -14.98
N GLN A 143 16.11 -9.59 -14.23
CA GLN A 143 16.10 -8.12 -14.13
C GLN A 143 16.37 -7.51 -15.51
N ASN A 144 15.69 -6.43 -15.85
CA ASN A 144 15.80 -5.79 -17.17
C ASN A 144 16.03 -4.27 -17.08
N VAL A 145 16.58 -3.82 -15.96
CA VAL A 145 17.03 -2.45 -15.72
C VAL A 145 18.35 -2.50 -14.97
N ILE A 146 19.34 -1.73 -15.41
CA ILE A 146 20.57 -1.49 -14.65
C ILE A 146 20.25 -0.42 -13.60
N CYS A 147 20.12 -0.83 -12.34
CA CYS A 147 19.72 0.06 -11.25
C CYS A 147 20.65 -0.05 -10.04
N PHE A 148 21.24 1.08 -9.64
CA PHE A 148 22.14 1.18 -8.50
C PHE A 148 21.72 2.34 -7.60
N PRO A 149 21.89 2.24 -6.27
CA PRO A 149 21.78 3.41 -5.38
C PRO A 149 22.85 4.45 -5.71
N ALA A 150 22.54 5.74 -5.48
CA ALA A 150 23.47 6.86 -5.71
C ALA A 150 24.83 6.64 -5.06
N ALA A 151 24.83 6.12 -3.83
CA ALA A 151 26.02 5.86 -3.03
C ALA A 151 27.08 5.00 -3.74
N GLN A 152 26.67 4.05 -4.58
CA GLN A 152 27.58 3.15 -5.30
C GLN A 152 28.37 3.87 -6.41
N LEU A 153 27.91 5.05 -6.85
CA LEU A 153 28.54 5.83 -7.92
C LEU A 153 29.61 6.79 -7.43
N MET A 154 29.64 7.09 -6.13
CA MET A 154 30.51 8.14 -5.59
C MET A 154 32.00 7.75 -5.55
N ASP A 155 32.32 6.46 -5.55
CA ASP A 155 33.72 6.00 -5.43
C ASP A 155 34.38 5.71 -6.79
N TYR A 156 33.75 4.91 -7.67
CA TYR A 156 34.34 4.47 -8.96
C TYR A 156 33.27 4.13 -10.02
N PRO A 157 32.63 5.13 -10.66
CA PRO A 157 31.54 4.89 -11.62
C PRO A 157 31.98 4.08 -12.84
N GLU A 158 33.22 4.22 -13.29
CA GLU A 158 33.78 3.44 -14.41
C GLU A 158 33.82 1.95 -14.11
N LYS A 159 34.13 1.57 -12.86
CA LYS A 159 34.15 0.15 -12.46
C LYS A 159 32.74 -0.39 -12.28
N LEU A 160 31.84 0.44 -11.77
CA LEU A 160 30.44 0.09 -11.57
C LEU A 160 29.73 -0.20 -12.90
N LEU A 161 30.01 0.59 -13.94
CA LEU A 161 29.36 0.47 -15.25
C LEU A 161 30.13 -0.41 -16.25
N ASN A 162 31.32 -0.88 -15.89
CA ASN A 162 32.17 -1.68 -16.76
C ASN A 162 31.44 -2.94 -17.28
N ASN A 163 31.53 -3.20 -18.59
CA ASN A 163 30.94 -4.35 -19.27
C ASN A 163 29.42 -4.54 -19.08
N LEU A 164 28.68 -3.51 -18.67
CA LEU A 164 27.22 -3.58 -18.65
C LEU A 164 26.65 -3.22 -20.03
N PRO A 165 25.56 -3.87 -20.48
CA PRO A 165 24.98 -3.69 -21.81
C PRO A 165 24.12 -2.42 -21.88
N LEU A 166 24.72 -1.25 -21.68
CA LEU A 166 24.05 0.06 -21.60
C LEU A 166 23.34 0.51 -22.89
N HIS A 167 23.68 -0.08 -24.04
CA HIS A 167 23.00 0.18 -25.32
C HIS A 167 21.71 -0.63 -25.50
N ASP A 168 21.56 -1.75 -24.79
CA ASP A 168 20.38 -2.63 -24.90
C ASP A 168 19.43 -2.46 -23.71
N ILE A 169 19.99 -2.35 -22.51
CA ILE A 169 19.27 -2.38 -21.25
C ILE A 169 19.16 -0.96 -20.66
N PRO A 170 17.95 -0.49 -20.31
CA PRO A 170 17.78 0.82 -19.70
C PRO A 170 18.50 0.93 -18.36
N ILE A 171 19.07 2.09 -18.10
CA ILE A 171 19.64 2.45 -16.79
C ILE A 171 18.58 3.17 -15.93
N PHE A 172 18.62 3.01 -14.62
CA PHE A 172 17.80 3.79 -13.68
C PHE A 172 18.63 4.11 -12.44
N ILE A 173 18.98 5.38 -12.28
CA ILE A 173 19.70 5.89 -11.13
C ILE A 173 19.01 7.16 -10.66
N ASP A 174 18.59 7.15 -9.39
CA ASP A 174 18.24 8.33 -8.62
C ASP A 174 19.52 8.86 -7.97
N PHE A 175 19.91 10.11 -8.25
CA PHE A 175 21.15 10.70 -7.71
C PHE A 175 21.01 11.22 -6.27
N GLU A 176 19.80 11.15 -5.69
CA GLU A 176 19.55 11.52 -4.29
C GLU A 176 20.04 12.96 -3.98
N GLY A 177 19.82 13.84 -4.95
CA GLY A 177 20.15 15.26 -4.92
C GLY A 177 21.63 15.62 -5.14
N ASN A 178 22.42 14.71 -5.73
CA ASN A 178 23.81 14.92 -6.14
C ASN A 178 23.99 15.05 -7.67
N GLY A 179 22.92 15.23 -8.43
CA GLY A 179 22.96 15.20 -9.89
C GLY A 179 23.70 16.38 -10.51
N GLU A 180 23.85 17.53 -9.84
CA GLU A 180 24.71 18.61 -10.32
C GLU A 180 26.18 18.16 -10.53
N THR A 181 26.65 17.19 -9.73
CA THR A 181 28.01 16.61 -9.82
C THR A 181 28.02 15.26 -10.55
N ILE A 182 27.05 14.39 -10.27
CA ILE A 182 27.05 13.01 -10.79
C ILE A 182 26.62 12.98 -12.27
N LEU A 183 25.61 13.76 -12.69
CA LEU A 183 25.09 13.69 -14.07
C LEU A 183 26.17 14.02 -15.11
N PRO A 184 26.92 15.13 -15.02
CA PRO A 184 27.98 15.43 -15.99
C PRO A 184 29.04 14.33 -16.06
N SER A 185 29.43 13.78 -14.91
CA SER A 185 30.47 12.74 -14.79
C SER A 185 30.03 11.43 -15.46
N ILE A 186 28.78 11.02 -15.28
CA ILE A 186 28.22 9.81 -15.92
C ILE A 186 28.08 10.02 -17.43
N ILE A 187 27.62 11.18 -17.89
CA ILE A 187 27.51 11.47 -19.33
C ILE A 187 28.89 11.47 -20.00
N GLU A 188 29.92 12.03 -19.36
CA GLU A 188 31.30 11.96 -19.84
C GLU A 188 31.82 10.52 -19.89
N LEU A 189 31.51 9.71 -18.87
CA LEU A 189 31.85 8.29 -18.87
C LEU A 189 31.17 7.55 -20.04
N ILE A 190 29.87 7.75 -20.25
CA ILE A 190 29.10 7.13 -21.34
C ILE A 190 29.70 7.50 -22.71
N ASN A 191 30.05 8.78 -22.91
CA ASN A 191 30.64 9.25 -24.18
C ASN A 191 32.04 8.67 -24.46
N ARG A 192 32.73 8.14 -23.44
CA ARG A 192 34.03 7.46 -23.60
C ARG A 192 33.90 5.97 -23.90
N LEU A 193 32.71 5.38 -23.78
CA LEU A 193 32.48 3.98 -24.09
C LEU A 193 32.50 3.75 -25.60
N GLU A 194 32.82 2.53 -26.02
CA GLU A 194 33.03 2.16 -27.43
C GLU A 194 31.73 2.05 -28.26
N PHE A 195 30.59 2.53 -27.75
CA PHE A 195 29.29 2.46 -28.42
C PHE A 195 28.62 3.85 -28.53
N ASP A 196 27.63 3.95 -29.42
CA ASP A 196 26.88 5.21 -29.63
C ASP A 196 26.06 5.59 -28.39
N SER A 197 26.44 6.69 -27.75
CA SER A 197 25.79 7.19 -26.53
C SER A 197 24.32 7.60 -26.76
N GLN A 198 23.88 7.79 -28.01
CA GLN A 198 22.48 8.04 -28.33
C GLN A 198 21.57 6.82 -28.11
N LEU A 199 22.14 5.62 -28.03
CA LEU A 199 21.40 4.39 -27.75
C LEU A 199 21.06 4.23 -26.25
N VAL A 200 21.71 5.00 -25.37
CA VAL A 200 21.43 4.94 -23.94
C VAL A 200 20.05 5.52 -23.66
N LYS A 201 19.25 4.74 -22.93
CA LYS A 201 17.89 5.07 -22.52
C LYS A 201 17.69 4.80 -21.04
N GLY A 202 16.67 5.40 -20.45
CA GLY A 202 16.29 5.16 -19.05
C GLY A 202 16.30 6.45 -18.22
N VAL A 203 16.72 6.37 -16.96
CA VAL A 203 16.61 7.44 -15.97
C VAL A 203 17.97 7.67 -15.32
N LEU A 204 18.49 8.89 -15.45
CA LEU A 204 19.67 9.40 -14.79
C LEU A 204 19.27 10.76 -14.20
N ALA A 205 18.62 10.72 -13.05
CA ALA A 205 17.77 11.82 -12.60
C ALA A 205 17.83 12.02 -11.09
N GLU A 206 17.20 13.10 -10.63
CA GLU A 206 17.02 13.41 -9.22
C GLU A 206 15.78 14.28 -9.01
N ASP A 207 15.46 14.50 -7.72
CA ASP A 207 14.44 15.44 -7.27
C ASP A 207 14.97 16.40 -6.20
N PRO A 208 15.49 17.57 -6.57
CA PRO A 208 16.03 18.50 -5.58
C PRO A 208 14.98 18.97 -4.54
N ILE A 209 13.71 19.06 -4.91
CA ILE A 209 12.61 19.48 -4.01
C ILE A 209 12.20 18.35 -3.07
N ALA A 210 12.08 17.11 -3.54
CA ALA A 210 11.80 15.99 -2.64
C ALA A 210 12.96 15.74 -1.67
N GLU A 211 14.21 15.95 -2.10
CA GLU A 211 15.39 15.90 -1.20
C GLU A 211 15.34 16.99 -0.14
N LEU A 212 14.92 18.20 -0.51
CA LEU A 212 14.63 19.26 0.43
C LEU A 212 13.52 18.84 1.41
N ALA A 213 12.41 18.30 0.91
CA ALA A 213 11.29 17.89 1.74
C ALA A 213 11.69 16.80 2.76
N ALA A 214 12.53 15.85 2.36
CA ALA A 214 13.00 14.76 3.22
C ALA A 214 14.10 15.19 4.22
N SER A 215 15.06 16.02 3.79
CA SER A 215 16.24 16.38 4.61
C SER A 215 16.11 17.70 5.33
N GLY A 216 15.22 18.58 4.88
CA GLY A 216 15.06 19.95 5.36
C GLY A 216 16.16 20.90 4.88
N ILE A 217 17.10 20.42 4.06
CA ILE A 217 18.30 21.16 3.66
C ILE A 217 18.24 21.45 2.16
N ILE A 218 18.32 22.73 1.82
CA ILE A 218 18.56 23.20 0.45
C ILE A 218 20.07 23.46 0.31
N PRO A 219 20.68 23.25 -0.86
CA PRO A 219 21.93 23.90 -1.19
C PRO A 219 21.85 25.41 -0.85
N THR A 220 22.91 26.00 -0.30
CA THR A 220 22.89 27.39 0.21
C THR A 220 22.47 28.43 -0.82
N HIS A 221 22.58 28.12 -2.13
CA HIS A 221 22.06 28.93 -3.22
C HIS A 221 21.23 28.09 -4.20
N ILE A 222 19.94 27.94 -3.92
CA ILE A 222 19.02 27.11 -4.72
C ILE A 222 18.94 27.52 -6.19
N GLU A 223 19.01 28.83 -6.47
CA GLU A 223 18.97 29.38 -7.83
C GLU A 223 20.20 28.95 -8.63
N GLU A 224 21.40 28.99 -8.02
CA GLU A 224 22.63 28.55 -8.68
C GLU A 224 22.64 27.04 -8.88
N TYR A 225 22.14 26.28 -7.89
CA TYR A 225 21.97 24.83 -8.04
C TYR A 225 21.08 24.49 -9.24
N PHE A 226 19.89 25.11 -9.34
CA PHE A 226 18.97 24.85 -10.47
C PHE A 226 19.59 25.25 -11.81
N LYS A 227 20.30 26.36 -11.87
CA LYS A 227 21.01 26.80 -13.08
C LYS A 227 22.06 25.78 -13.53
N VAL A 228 22.87 25.25 -12.61
CA VAL A 228 23.88 24.21 -12.91
C VAL A 228 23.18 22.91 -13.34
N TRP A 229 22.15 22.48 -12.59
CA TRP A 229 21.40 21.27 -12.88
C TRP A 229 20.71 21.31 -14.24
N PHE A 230 19.99 22.39 -14.57
CA PHE A 230 19.36 22.56 -15.89
C PHE A 230 20.38 22.67 -17.02
N SER A 231 21.57 23.24 -16.78
CA SER A 231 22.67 23.18 -17.73
C SER A 231 23.14 21.73 -17.96
N GLY A 232 23.19 20.90 -16.91
CA GLY A 232 23.48 19.47 -17.01
C GLY A 232 22.43 18.72 -17.82
N ILE A 233 21.14 18.98 -17.56
CA ILE A 233 20.00 18.41 -18.31
C ILE A 233 20.11 18.75 -19.81
N ARG A 234 20.47 19.99 -20.15
CA ARG A 234 20.67 20.41 -21.55
C ARG A 234 21.76 19.58 -22.23
N ARG A 235 22.93 19.42 -21.58
CA ARG A 235 24.03 18.61 -22.12
C ARG A 235 23.65 17.13 -22.24
N ALA A 236 22.95 16.59 -21.24
CA ALA A 236 22.47 15.22 -21.26
C ALA A 236 21.47 14.98 -22.40
N LYS A 237 20.61 15.95 -22.73
CA LYS A 237 19.73 15.88 -23.90
C LYS A 237 20.51 15.76 -25.22
N GLU A 238 21.59 16.51 -25.37
CA GLU A 238 22.43 16.49 -26.57
C GLU A 238 23.21 15.17 -26.70
N ALA A 239 23.71 14.62 -25.60
CA ALA A 239 24.50 13.39 -25.59
C ALA A 239 23.64 12.11 -25.62
N CYS A 240 22.59 12.06 -24.79
CA CYS A 240 21.73 10.90 -24.58
C CYS A 240 20.25 11.33 -24.62
N PRO A 241 19.65 11.55 -25.80
CA PRO A 241 18.33 12.15 -25.94
C PRO A 241 17.20 11.31 -25.30
N GLU A 242 17.33 9.99 -25.24
CA GLU A 242 16.35 9.07 -24.66
C GLU A 242 16.44 8.91 -23.13
N VAL A 243 17.46 9.51 -22.50
CA VAL A 243 17.60 9.51 -21.03
C VAL A 243 16.69 10.56 -20.41
N LYS A 244 15.88 10.15 -19.43
CA LYS A 244 15.11 11.02 -18.54
C LYS A 244 16.02 11.53 -17.43
N THR A 245 15.90 12.81 -17.09
CA THR A 245 16.83 13.50 -16.19
C THR A 245 16.16 14.22 -15.03
N ILE A 246 14.83 14.16 -14.94
CA ILE A 246 14.05 14.71 -13.83
C ILE A 246 13.18 13.56 -13.28
N LEU A 247 13.30 13.29 -11.98
CA LEU A 247 12.51 12.27 -11.30
C LEU A 247 11.69 12.97 -10.24
N ILE A 248 10.36 13.05 -10.39
CA ILE A 248 9.45 13.59 -9.38
C ILE A 248 9.20 12.50 -8.33
N LYS A 249 9.76 12.63 -7.14
CA LYS A 249 9.70 11.63 -6.06
C LYS A 249 8.54 11.88 -5.12
N ALA A 250 7.33 11.84 -5.69
CA ALA A 250 6.10 11.95 -4.92
C ALA A 250 5.99 10.90 -3.80
N SER A 251 6.68 9.76 -3.95
CA SER A 251 6.87 8.74 -2.91
C SER A 251 7.44 9.27 -1.58
N VAL A 252 8.16 10.41 -1.57
CA VAL A 252 8.61 11.06 -0.32
C VAL A 252 7.41 11.55 0.50
N TYR A 253 6.41 12.15 -0.15
CA TYR A 253 5.17 12.58 0.49
C TYR A 253 4.36 11.38 0.99
N HIS A 254 4.28 10.32 0.17
CA HIS A 254 3.67 9.05 0.57
C HIS A 254 4.30 8.50 1.85
N ASN A 255 5.64 8.39 1.88
CA ASN A 255 6.39 7.92 3.05
C ASN A 255 6.25 8.84 4.27
N GLY A 256 5.96 10.13 4.05
CA GLY A 256 5.55 11.08 5.07
C GLY A 256 4.18 10.82 5.70
N GLY A 257 3.34 10.04 5.02
CA GLY A 257 1.99 9.69 5.43
C GLY A 257 0.89 10.25 4.54
N ALA A 258 1.20 10.86 3.39
CA ALA A 258 0.22 11.39 2.45
C ALA A 258 -0.82 10.33 2.03
N ASN A 259 -2.02 10.77 1.66
CA ASN A 259 -3.00 9.94 0.93
C ASN A 259 -2.79 10.07 -0.59
N ALA A 260 -3.55 9.29 -1.39
CA ALA A 260 -3.38 9.27 -2.84
C ALA A 260 -3.57 10.65 -3.50
N VAL A 261 -4.55 11.44 -3.03
CA VAL A 261 -4.81 12.79 -3.56
C VAL A 261 -3.65 13.73 -3.24
N GLN A 262 -3.19 13.75 -1.98
CA GLN A 262 -2.07 14.57 -1.55
C GLN A 262 -0.78 14.24 -2.34
N GLU A 263 -0.47 12.97 -2.53
CA GLU A 263 0.70 12.52 -3.29
C GLU A 263 0.68 13.05 -4.74
N LEU A 264 -0.46 12.94 -5.44
CA LEU A 264 -0.60 13.46 -6.81
C LEU A 264 -0.51 14.98 -6.86
N VAL A 265 -1.15 15.68 -5.91
CA VAL A 265 -1.12 17.14 -5.83
C VAL A 265 0.31 17.65 -5.72
N TYR A 266 1.11 17.08 -4.81
CA TYR A 266 2.47 17.55 -4.58
C TYR A 266 3.40 17.19 -5.74
N GLY A 267 3.27 15.98 -6.31
CA GLY A 267 4.04 15.61 -7.50
C GLY A 267 3.74 16.50 -8.72
N LEU A 268 2.48 16.87 -8.94
CA LEU A 268 2.12 17.81 -10.02
C LEU A 268 2.65 19.23 -9.76
N ALA A 269 2.63 19.68 -8.50
CA ALA A 269 3.19 20.99 -8.12
C ALA A 269 4.71 21.05 -8.31
N GLU A 270 5.45 19.97 -8.02
CA GLU A 270 6.88 19.86 -8.36
C GLU A 270 7.12 19.90 -9.86
N ALA A 271 6.32 19.15 -10.62
CA ALA A 271 6.45 19.11 -12.07
C ALA A 271 6.23 20.50 -12.69
N VAL A 272 5.18 21.23 -12.27
CA VAL A 272 4.94 22.60 -12.73
C VAL A 272 6.09 23.53 -12.35
N PHE A 273 6.61 23.42 -11.12
CA PHE A 273 7.78 24.21 -10.72
C PHE A 273 8.98 23.94 -11.64
N TYR A 274 9.31 22.69 -11.94
CA TYR A 274 10.45 22.37 -12.82
C TYR A 274 10.22 22.78 -14.28
N LEU A 275 8.99 22.69 -14.79
CA LEU A 275 8.65 23.20 -16.11
C LEU A 275 8.93 24.71 -16.20
N GLU A 276 8.41 25.48 -15.25
CA GLU A 276 8.56 26.94 -15.23
C GLU A 276 10.01 27.37 -14.98
N GLU A 277 10.69 26.75 -14.02
CA GLU A 277 12.08 27.08 -13.69
C GLU A 277 13.05 26.66 -14.79
N GLY A 278 12.81 25.52 -15.44
CA GLY A 278 13.59 25.09 -16.59
C GLY A 278 13.43 26.02 -17.80
N GLN A 279 12.21 26.54 -18.03
CA GLN A 279 11.96 27.55 -19.05
C GLN A 279 12.72 28.86 -18.79
N LYS A 280 12.73 29.35 -17.53
CA LYS A 280 13.56 30.51 -17.14
C LYS A 280 15.04 30.28 -17.41
N ASN A 281 15.49 29.03 -17.29
CA ASN A 281 16.85 28.58 -17.61
C ASN A 281 17.06 28.22 -19.10
N GLY A 282 16.13 28.59 -19.99
CA GLY A 282 16.28 28.52 -21.44
C GLY A 282 16.06 27.13 -22.06
N LEU A 283 15.42 26.20 -21.34
CA LEU A 283 14.96 24.94 -21.91
C LEU A 283 13.54 25.08 -22.49
N ARG A 284 13.24 24.30 -23.54
CA ARG A 284 11.87 24.25 -24.07
C ARG A 284 10.99 23.41 -23.17
N LEU A 285 9.70 23.77 -23.10
CA LEU A 285 8.73 23.06 -22.29
C LEU A 285 8.58 21.60 -22.74
N GLU A 286 8.53 21.37 -24.05
CA GLU A 286 8.36 20.05 -24.64
C GLU A 286 9.54 19.13 -24.31
N ASP A 287 10.74 19.70 -24.26
CA ASP A 287 11.95 18.98 -23.87
C ASP A 287 11.90 18.62 -22.38
N LEU A 288 11.52 19.57 -21.51
CA LEU A 288 11.42 19.35 -20.06
C LEU A 288 10.37 18.28 -19.74
N ALA A 289 9.16 18.40 -20.28
CA ALA A 289 8.07 17.46 -20.06
C ALA A 289 8.49 16.03 -20.45
N ASN A 290 9.20 15.88 -21.57
CA ASN A 290 9.74 14.60 -22.01
C ASN A 290 10.86 14.04 -21.12
N LYS A 291 11.51 14.85 -20.28
CA LYS A 291 12.59 14.40 -19.39
C LYS A 291 12.11 13.96 -18.00
N ILE A 292 10.82 14.10 -17.72
CA ILE A 292 10.22 13.80 -16.41
C ILE A 292 9.77 12.32 -16.30
N VAL A 293 10.07 11.73 -15.15
CA VAL A 293 9.47 10.46 -14.65
C VAL A 293 8.88 10.75 -13.28
N PHE A 294 7.71 10.18 -12.98
CA PHE A 294 7.08 10.31 -11.67
C PHE A 294 7.24 9.02 -10.87
N SER A 295 7.67 9.12 -9.61
CA SER A 295 7.82 8.02 -8.68
C SER A 295 6.74 8.07 -7.60
N PHE A 296 5.81 7.10 -7.62
CA PHE A 296 4.72 6.98 -6.66
C PHE A 296 4.88 5.78 -5.72
N GLY A 297 4.53 5.98 -4.45
CA GLY A 297 4.40 4.89 -3.48
C GLY A 297 3.11 4.12 -3.69
N ILE A 298 3.13 2.79 -3.58
CA ILE A 298 1.94 1.95 -3.78
C ILE A 298 1.64 1.20 -2.49
N ASP A 299 0.52 1.54 -1.85
CA ASP A 299 0.10 0.94 -0.59
C ASP A 299 -0.92 -0.20 -0.76
N SER A 300 -1.43 -0.70 0.37
CA SER A 300 -2.32 -1.86 0.39
C SER A 300 -3.73 -1.56 -0.15
N ASN A 301 -4.09 -0.30 -0.41
CA ASN A 301 -5.39 0.05 -0.98
C ASN A 301 -5.41 -0.19 -2.49
N TYR A 302 -5.71 -1.43 -2.86
CA TYR A 302 -5.61 -1.96 -4.21
C TYR A 302 -6.26 -1.08 -5.30
N PHE A 303 -7.58 -0.83 -5.18
CA PHE A 303 -8.32 -0.08 -6.21
C PHE A 303 -7.98 1.41 -6.21
N MET A 304 -7.71 1.98 -5.03
CA MET A 304 -7.26 3.38 -4.91
C MET A 304 -5.96 3.61 -5.69
N ASN A 305 -4.98 2.70 -5.59
CA ASN A 305 -3.73 2.85 -6.33
C ASN A 305 -3.92 2.70 -7.85
N ILE A 306 -4.78 1.79 -8.31
CA ILE A 306 -5.13 1.70 -9.74
C ILE A 306 -5.75 3.01 -10.22
N ALA A 307 -6.74 3.52 -9.49
CA ALA A 307 -7.43 4.76 -9.84
C ALA A 307 -6.50 5.97 -9.77
N LYS A 308 -5.62 6.04 -8.77
CA LYS A 308 -4.56 7.06 -8.61
C LYS A 308 -3.66 7.14 -9.83
N LEU A 309 -3.11 6.01 -10.29
CA LEU A 309 -2.19 5.98 -11.43
C LEU A 309 -2.88 6.37 -12.75
N ARG A 310 -4.16 6.02 -12.90
CA ARG A 310 -5.00 6.45 -14.04
C ARG A 310 -5.26 7.96 -14.00
N ALA A 311 -5.66 8.49 -12.83
CA ALA A 311 -5.89 9.92 -12.61
C ALA A 311 -4.60 10.74 -12.84
N ALA A 312 -3.45 10.26 -12.36
CA ALA A 312 -2.16 10.92 -12.53
C ALA A 312 -1.84 11.19 -14.01
N ARG A 313 -2.01 10.18 -14.88
CA ARG A 313 -1.80 10.32 -16.33
C ARG A 313 -2.73 11.34 -16.94
N ARG A 314 -4.02 11.29 -16.59
CA ARG A 314 -5.03 12.24 -17.07
C ARG A 314 -4.67 13.67 -16.68
N LEU A 315 -4.35 13.91 -15.41
CA LEU A 315 -3.98 15.23 -14.89
C LEU A 315 -2.73 15.79 -15.58
N TRP A 316 -1.70 14.96 -15.77
CA TRP A 316 -0.48 15.37 -16.47
C TRP A 316 -0.75 15.71 -17.94
N ALA A 317 -1.57 14.89 -18.62
CA ALA A 317 -1.96 15.17 -20.00
C ALA A 317 -2.74 16.48 -20.11
N LEU A 318 -3.66 16.76 -19.18
CA LEU A 318 -4.45 18.01 -19.17
C LEU A 318 -3.58 19.26 -18.99
N LEU A 319 -2.46 19.18 -18.27
CA LEU A 319 -1.51 20.30 -18.19
C LEU A 319 -0.95 20.72 -19.55
N SER A 320 -0.86 19.81 -20.53
CA SER A 320 -0.43 20.17 -21.90
C SER A 320 -1.36 21.20 -22.55
N GLU A 321 -2.67 21.12 -22.28
CA GLU A 321 -3.65 22.09 -22.78
C GLU A 321 -3.43 23.47 -22.15
N ALA A 322 -3.17 23.51 -20.83
CA ALA A 322 -2.90 24.75 -20.11
C ALA A 322 -1.65 25.47 -20.64
N TYR A 323 -0.64 24.71 -21.07
CA TYR A 323 0.58 25.25 -21.67
C TYR A 323 0.50 25.45 -23.20
N GLY A 324 -0.60 25.05 -23.85
CA GLY A 324 -0.77 25.19 -25.30
C GLY A 324 0.22 24.35 -26.13
N VAL A 325 0.62 23.19 -25.63
CA VAL A 325 1.57 22.27 -26.29
C VAL A 325 0.95 20.92 -26.56
N SER A 326 1.53 20.16 -27.51
CA SER A 326 1.01 18.82 -27.82
C SER A 326 1.06 17.91 -26.60
N SER A 327 -0.03 17.17 -26.36
CA SER A 327 -0.09 16.17 -25.30
C SER A 327 0.90 15.02 -25.48
N ASP A 328 1.47 14.84 -26.67
CA ASP A 328 2.48 13.81 -26.93
C ASP A 328 3.75 13.97 -26.08
N TYR A 329 4.07 15.21 -25.66
CA TYR A 329 5.16 15.52 -24.74
C TYR A 329 4.78 15.27 -23.27
N PHE A 330 3.48 15.14 -22.98
CA PHE A 330 2.91 14.95 -21.64
C PHE A 330 2.41 13.52 -21.44
N LYS A 331 3.14 12.54 -21.97
CA LYS A 331 2.98 11.13 -21.61
C LYS A 331 3.68 10.87 -20.29
N MET A 332 2.91 10.69 -19.22
CA MET A 332 3.47 10.46 -17.89
C MET A 332 4.15 9.08 -17.83
N HIS A 333 5.47 9.09 -17.61
CA HIS A 333 6.25 7.89 -17.34
C HIS A 333 6.27 7.67 -15.83
N ILE A 334 5.87 6.48 -15.40
CA ILE A 334 5.67 6.17 -13.99
C ILE A 334 6.68 5.11 -13.53
N HIS A 335 7.43 5.46 -12.50
CA HIS A 335 8.06 4.55 -11.56
C HIS A 335 7.12 4.31 -10.38
N ALA A 336 6.89 3.06 -10.01
CA ALA A 336 6.14 2.69 -8.84
C ALA A 336 7.02 1.94 -7.86
N VAL A 337 6.95 2.31 -6.59
CA VAL A 337 7.66 1.65 -5.50
C VAL A 337 6.65 1.16 -4.45
N THR A 338 6.79 -0.09 -4.02
CA THR A 338 5.98 -0.63 -2.92
C THR A 338 6.14 0.17 -1.63
N SER A 339 5.06 0.34 -0.89
CA SER A 339 4.97 1.31 0.21
C SER A 339 5.73 0.90 1.47
N GLY A 340 6.71 1.71 1.87
CA GLY A 340 7.37 1.63 3.18
C GLY A 340 6.42 1.87 4.36
N VAL A 341 5.42 2.75 4.21
CA VAL A 341 4.44 3.13 5.25
C VAL A 341 3.67 1.93 5.83
N THR A 342 3.48 0.91 5.01
CA THR A 342 2.71 -0.30 5.34
C THR A 342 3.57 -1.48 5.79
N GLU A 343 4.90 -1.34 5.77
CA GLU A 343 5.82 -2.39 6.15
C GLU A 343 5.82 -2.60 7.67
N THR A 344 5.88 -3.87 8.06
CA THR A 344 5.94 -4.27 9.48
C THR A 344 7.29 -4.91 9.78
N LEU A 345 7.84 -4.58 10.96
CA LEU A 345 9.05 -5.18 11.49
C LEU A 345 8.78 -6.60 12.00
N TYR A 346 7.65 -6.77 12.70
CA TYR A 346 7.13 -8.08 13.11
C TYR A 346 6.35 -8.75 11.98
N ASP A 347 6.31 -10.07 12.03
CA ASP A 347 5.72 -10.97 11.05
C ASP A 347 6.15 -10.60 9.62
N LYS A 348 7.46 -10.43 9.44
CA LYS A 348 8.04 -9.87 8.21
C LYS A 348 7.64 -10.60 6.93
N HIS A 349 7.27 -11.89 7.02
CA HIS A 349 6.82 -12.64 5.84
C HIS A 349 5.47 -12.14 5.31
N VAL A 350 4.65 -11.50 6.14
CA VAL A 350 3.42 -10.82 5.69
C VAL A 350 3.75 -9.67 4.72
N ASN A 351 4.95 -9.08 4.82
CA ASN A 351 5.38 -8.07 3.84
C ASN A 351 5.47 -8.65 2.42
N ILE A 352 5.73 -9.97 2.24
CA ILE A 352 5.68 -10.61 0.91
C ILE A 352 4.27 -10.48 0.30
N LEU A 353 3.23 -10.69 1.12
CA LEU A 353 1.84 -10.59 0.68
C LEU A 353 1.46 -9.14 0.37
N ARG A 354 1.92 -8.20 1.20
CA ARG A 354 1.70 -6.75 0.99
C ARG A 354 2.32 -6.29 -0.31
N THR A 355 3.61 -6.58 -0.51
CA THR A 355 4.35 -6.12 -1.68
C THR A 355 3.87 -6.81 -2.96
N ALA A 356 3.38 -8.06 -2.90
CA ALA A 356 2.73 -8.72 -4.02
C ALA A 356 1.41 -8.02 -4.44
N ASN A 357 0.55 -7.68 -3.47
CA ASN A 357 -0.68 -6.92 -3.74
C ASN A 357 -0.40 -5.53 -4.32
N GLN A 358 0.60 -4.84 -3.77
CA GLN A 358 1.05 -3.53 -4.24
C GLN A 358 1.62 -3.61 -5.67
N ALA A 359 2.47 -4.61 -5.94
CA ALA A 359 3.01 -4.86 -7.27
C ALA A 359 1.88 -5.15 -8.28
N PHE A 360 0.88 -5.95 -7.90
CA PHE A 360 -0.28 -6.19 -8.76
C PHE A 360 -1.03 -4.89 -9.09
N ALA A 361 -1.33 -4.06 -8.08
CA ALA A 361 -2.02 -2.78 -8.27
C ALA A 361 -1.21 -1.85 -9.19
N ALA A 362 0.11 -1.77 -9.00
CA ALA A 362 1.01 -1.01 -9.86
C ALA A 362 0.99 -1.53 -11.31
N SER A 363 1.11 -2.85 -11.50
CA SER A 363 1.05 -3.47 -12.82
C SER A 363 -0.27 -3.17 -13.51
N VAL A 364 -1.43 -3.42 -12.87
CA VAL A 364 -2.74 -3.09 -13.46
C VAL A 364 -2.89 -1.59 -13.73
N GLY A 365 -2.33 -0.75 -12.86
CA GLY A 365 -2.30 0.69 -13.01
C GLY A 365 -1.46 1.21 -14.19
N GLY A 366 -0.70 0.37 -14.90
CA GLY A 366 -0.05 0.73 -16.17
C GLY A 366 1.31 1.47 -16.02
N VAL A 367 2.13 1.07 -15.06
CA VAL A 367 3.46 1.67 -14.77
C VAL A 367 4.53 1.28 -15.78
N GLN A 368 5.58 2.09 -15.91
CA GLN A 368 6.72 1.82 -16.81
C GLN A 368 7.86 1.15 -16.05
N TYR A 369 8.09 1.53 -14.79
CA TYR A 369 9.10 0.94 -13.91
C TYR A 369 8.43 0.48 -12.62
N LEU A 370 8.83 -0.69 -12.12
CA LEU A 370 8.32 -1.25 -10.86
C LEU A 370 9.45 -1.72 -9.96
N GLN A 371 9.49 -1.17 -8.76
CA GLN A 371 10.36 -1.54 -7.67
C GLN A 371 9.53 -2.21 -6.56
N VAL A 372 9.95 -3.41 -6.16
CA VAL A 372 9.32 -4.19 -5.09
C VAL A 372 10.34 -4.34 -3.97
N HIS A 373 10.00 -3.88 -2.77
CA HIS A 373 10.87 -3.96 -1.63
C HIS A 373 11.05 -5.41 -1.13
N PRO A 374 12.28 -5.80 -0.75
CA PRO A 374 12.51 -7.07 -0.04
C PRO A 374 11.79 -7.10 1.30
N PHE A 375 11.14 -8.22 1.62
CA PHE A 375 10.25 -8.35 2.79
C PHE A 375 10.94 -8.15 4.15
N ASP A 376 12.27 -8.28 4.22
CA ASP A 376 13.10 -8.20 5.41
C ASP A 376 13.99 -6.96 5.47
N ARG A 377 13.79 -5.98 4.58
CA ARG A 377 14.65 -4.77 4.51
C ARG A 377 14.74 -3.99 5.83
N LEU A 378 13.67 -4.00 6.64
CA LEU A 378 13.65 -3.33 7.96
C LEU A 378 14.60 -3.97 8.98
N ASN A 379 15.08 -5.20 8.75
CA ASN A 379 16.00 -5.90 9.65
C ASN A 379 17.49 -5.57 9.39
N GLY A 380 17.79 -4.61 8.52
CA GLY A 380 19.14 -4.05 8.36
C GLY A 380 19.96 -4.58 7.17
N SER A 381 19.50 -5.60 6.44
CA SER A 381 20.00 -5.89 5.08
C SER A 381 19.08 -6.84 4.34
N ALA A 382 18.75 -6.50 3.09
CA ALA A 382 18.13 -7.45 2.18
C ALA A 382 19.13 -8.57 1.88
N THR A 383 18.65 -9.81 1.90
CA THR A 383 19.44 -10.98 1.54
C THR A 383 19.28 -11.28 0.05
N GLU A 384 20.20 -12.02 -0.56
CA GLU A 384 20.02 -12.51 -1.94
C GLU A 384 18.69 -13.27 -2.09
N PHE A 385 18.25 -13.97 -1.03
CA PHE A 385 16.97 -14.65 -0.99
C PHE A 385 15.78 -13.67 -1.07
N SER A 386 15.78 -12.61 -0.26
CA SER A 386 14.68 -11.65 -0.25
C SER A 386 14.65 -10.75 -1.48
N GLU A 387 15.80 -10.35 -2.02
CA GLU A 387 15.93 -9.69 -3.32
C GLU A 387 15.37 -10.56 -4.45
N ARG A 388 15.67 -11.87 -4.42
CA ARG A 388 15.09 -12.83 -5.38
C ARG A 388 13.57 -12.91 -5.27
N LEU A 389 13.00 -12.94 -4.08
CA LEU A 389 11.54 -12.95 -3.91
C LEU A 389 10.88 -11.68 -4.45
N ALA A 390 11.48 -10.52 -4.19
CA ALA A 390 11.00 -9.24 -4.71
C ALA A 390 10.97 -9.21 -6.25
N ARG A 391 12.02 -9.73 -6.91
CA ARG A 391 12.07 -9.86 -8.37
C ARG A 391 11.09 -10.91 -8.90
N ASN A 392 11.05 -12.09 -8.29
CA ASN A 392 10.18 -13.19 -8.71
C ASN A 392 8.69 -12.85 -8.60
N THR A 393 8.31 -12.00 -7.63
CA THR A 393 6.95 -11.47 -7.53
C THR A 393 6.53 -10.80 -8.85
N GLN A 394 7.41 -9.99 -9.44
CA GLN A 394 7.14 -9.33 -10.72
C GLN A 394 7.17 -10.31 -11.90
N LEU A 395 8.08 -11.30 -11.89
CA LEU A 395 8.13 -12.35 -12.92
C LEU A 395 6.84 -13.18 -12.94
N ILE A 396 6.30 -13.58 -11.79
CA ILE A 396 5.01 -14.28 -11.69
C ILE A 396 3.89 -13.41 -12.27
N LEU A 397 3.84 -12.13 -11.91
CA LEU A 397 2.85 -11.21 -12.46
C LEU A 397 2.97 -11.09 -14.00
N LYS A 398 4.18 -11.11 -14.54
CA LYS A 398 4.41 -10.98 -15.97
C LYS A 398 4.12 -12.25 -16.76
N GLU A 399 4.65 -13.38 -16.29
CA GLU A 399 4.72 -14.63 -17.04
C GLU A 399 3.57 -15.60 -16.72
N GLU A 400 3.02 -15.57 -15.49
CA GLU A 400 2.03 -16.56 -15.03
C GLU A 400 0.63 -15.97 -14.82
N SER A 401 0.53 -14.67 -14.50
CA SER A 401 -0.77 -14.05 -14.17
C SER A 401 -1.54 -13.49 -15.38
N HIS A 402 -0.90 -13.48 -16.57
CA HIS A 402 -1.45 -12.93 -17.81
C HIS A 402 -1.86 -11.44 -17.76
N ILE A 403 -1.46 -10.67 -16.75
CA ILE A 403 -1.69 -9.21 -16.69
C ILE A 403 -1.26 -8.50 -17.99
N PRO A 404 -0.11 -8.84 -18.62
CA PRO A 404 0.29 -8.18 -19.88
C PRO A 404 -0.63 -8.39 -21.08
N ALA A 405 -1.60 -9.31 -21.01
CA ALA A 405 -2.43 -9.69 -22.15
C ALA A 405 -3.47 -8.63 -22.53
N VAL A 406 -3.88 -7.77 -21.58
CA VAL A 406 -4.92 -6.75 -21.79
C VAL A 406 -4.39 -5.39 -21.34
N THR A 407 -4.62 -4.36 -22.15
CA THR A 407 -4.29 -2.98 -21.79
C THR A 407 -5.40 -2.39 -20.93
N ASP A 408 -5.03 -1.76 -19.80
CA ASP A 408 -5.97 -1.21 -18.80
C ASP A 408 -7.12 -2.17 -18.45
N PRO A 409 -6.84 -3.36 -17.86
CA PRO A 409 -7.88 -4.35 -17.58
C PRO A 409 -8.94 -3.86 -16.58
N ALA A 410 -8.67 -2.78 -15.84
CA ALA A 410 -9.63 -2.14 -14.94
C ALA A 410 -10.58 -1.17 -15.67
N GLY A 411 -10.26 -0.77 -16.90
CA GLY A 411 -11.06 0.16 -17.68
C GLY A 411 -12.45 -0.39 -18.00
N GLY A 412 -13.48 0.40 -17.73
CA GLY A 412 -14.90 0.02 -17.82
C GLY A 412 -15.51 -0.51 -16.53
N SER A 413 -14.71 -0.76 -15.48
CA SER A 413 -15.25 -1.03 -14.14
C SER A 413 -15.93 0.21 -13.58
N PHE A 414 -17.23 0.12 -13.26
CA PHE A 414 -18.01 1.24 -12.74
C PHE A 414 -17.40 1.89 -11.50
N TYR A 415 -16.81 1.07 -10.63
CA TYR A 415 -16.13 1.55 -9.45
C TYR A 415 -14.81 2.26 -9.79
N VAL A 416 -13.95 1.64 -10.60
CA VAL A 416 -12.61 2.20 -10.88
C VAL A 416 -12.71 3.46 -11.72
N GLU A 417 -13.62 3.52 -12.69
CA GLU A 417 -13.86 4.74 -13.47
C GLU A 417 -14.32 5.88 -12.58
N LYS A 418 -15.36 5.67 -11.75
CA LYS A 418 -15.85 6.71 -10.85
C LYS A 418 -14.79 7.14 -9.83
N LEU A 419 -14.05 6.19 -9.27
CA LEU A 419 -12.96 6.51 -8.34
C LEU A 419 -11.83 7.30 -9.02
N THR A 420 -11.49 6.99 -10.28
CA THR A 420 -10.53 7.77 -11.07
C THR A 420 -11.02 9.20 -11.28
N ASP A 421 -12.30 9.40 -11.58
CA ASP A 421 -12.91 10.72 -11.74
C ASP A 421 -12.87 11.52 -10.41
N ASP A 422 -13.33 10.90 -9.32
CA ASP A 422 -13.37 11.54 -7.99
C ASP A 422 -11.96 11.95 -7.50
N ILE A 423 -10.95 11.10 -7.72
CA ILE A 423 -9.54 11.45 -7.43
C ILE A 423 -9.08 12.59 -8.34
N THR A 424 -9.41 12.56 -9.63
CA THR A 424 -9.01 13.60 -10.59
C THR A 424 -9.54 14.97 -10.14
N GLU A 425 -10.82 15.05 -9.79
CA GLU A 425 -11.47 16.28 -9.31
C GLU A 425 -10.85 16.77 -7.99
N ALA A 426 -10.70 15.88 -7.01
CA ALA A 426 -10.13 16.23 -5.71
C ALA A 426 -8.67 16.71 -5.81
N VAL A 427 -7.88 16.09 -6.69
CA VAL A 427 -6.50 16.52 -6.96
C VAL A 427 -6.50 17.88 -7.63
N TRP A 428 -7.29 18.07 -8.68
CA TRP A 428 -7.32 19.33 -9.42
C TRP A 428 -7.67 20.52 -8.52
N GLU A 429 -8.72 20.37 -7.70
CA GLU A 429 -9.15 21.39 -6.76
C GLU A 429 -8.05 21.74 -5.75
N LYS A 430 -7.43 20.72 -5.13
CA LYS A 430 -6.39 20.94 -4.12
C LYS A 430 -5.09 21.46 -4.74
N PHE A 431 -4.76 21.04 -5.96
CA PHE A 431 -3.63 21.54 -6.74
C PHE A 431 -3.76 23.04 -7.02
N LEU A 432 -4.92 23.50 -7.52
CA LEU A 432 -5.15 24.93 -7.76
C LEU A 432 -4.99 25.77 -6.49
N ARG A 433 -5.52 25.32 -5.35
CA ARG A 433 -5.36 26.01 -4.05
C ARG A 433 -3.91 26.16 -3.60
N ILE A 434 -3.03 25.21 -3.95
CA ILE A 434 -1.59 25.33 -3.68
C ILE A 434 -0.98 26.36 -4.62
N MET A 435 -1.26 26.26 -5.92
CA MET A 435 -0.72 27.17 -6.93
C MET A 435 -1.15 28.63 -6.70
N GLU A 436 -2.36 28.87 -6.18
CA GLU A 436 -2.84 30.21 -5.80
C GLU A 436 -1.99 30.88 -4.71
N LYS A 437 -1.35 30.09 -3.84
CA LYS A 437 -0.51 30.59 -2.74
C LYS A 437 0.95 30.80 -3.15
N GLY A 438 1.32 30.39 -4.36
CA GLY A 438 2.67 30.44 -4.91
C GLY A 438 3.13 29.06 -5.39
N ASP A 439 4.43 28.81 -5.32
CA ASP A 439 5.01 27.54 -5.71
C ASP A 439 5.13 26.53 -4.55
N ILE A 440 5.51 25.30 -4.89
CA ILE A 440 5.69 24.23 -3.91
C ILE A 440 6.81 24.52 -2.89
N ILE A 441 7.88 25.22 -3.29
CA ILE A 441 8.98 25.56 -2.39
C ILE A 441 8.50 26.51 -1.30
N ARG A 442 7.68 27.49 -1.66
CA ARG A 442 7.02 28.38 -0.71
C ARG A 442 6.10 27.59 0.23
N ALA A 443 5.27 26.69 -0.30
CA ALA A 443 4.38 25.87 0.51
C ALA A 443 5.13 24.98 1.52
N LEU A 444 6.31 24.46 1.14
CA LEU A 444 7.22 23.73 2.03
C LEU A 444 7.86 24.64 3.08
N LYS A 445 8.30 25.85 2.71
CA LYS A 445 8.88 26.83 3.66
C LYS A 445 7.87 27.29 4.70
N GLU A 446 6.62 27.46 4.30
CA GLU A 446 5.51 27.86 5.19
C GLU A 446 5.00 26.69 6.06
N GLY A 447 5.43 25.46 5.81
CA GLY A 447 5.01 24.29 6.59
C GLY A 447 3.63 23.72 6.21
N THR A 448 3.00 24.24 5.15
CA THR A 448 1.63 23.87 4.76
C THR A 448 1.54 22.40 4.36
N ILE A 449 2.50 21.93 3.55
CA ILE A 449 2.55 20.56 3.05
C ILE A 449 2.82 19.58 4.20
N GLN A 450 3.77 19.94 5.07
CA GLN A 450 4.15 19.14 6.23
C GLN A 450 3.00 18.96 7.19
N SER A 451 2.25 20.03 7.50
CA SER A 451 1.07 19.95 8.37
C SER A 451 -0.02 19.07 7.76
N ASP A 452 -0.34 19.28 6.49
CA ASP A 452 -1.39 18.54 5.79
C ASP A 452 -1.11 17.03 5.73
N ILE A 453 0.14 16.64 5.48
CA ILE A 453 0.57 15.23 5.51
C ILE A 453 0.54 14.68 6.95
N ALA A 454 1.03 15.44 7.92
CA ALA A 454 1.06 15.02 9.32
C ALA A 454 -0.36 14.80 9.87
N ASP A 455 -1.32 15.63 9.50
CA ASP A 455 -2.72 15.50 9.95
C ASP A 455 -3.40 14.27 9.34
N ASN A 456 -3.14 13.96 8.07
CA ASN A 456 -3.58 12.70 7.46
C ASN A 456 -2.95 11.48 8.15
N PHE A 457 -1.65 11.52 8.45
CA PHE A 457 -0.98 10.43 9.15
C PHE A 457 -1.51 10.22 10.58
N LYS A 458 -1.76 11.30 11.34
CA LYS A 458 -2.40 11.21 12.66
C LYS A 458 -3.76 10.52 12.59
N GLN A 459 -4.54 10.78 11.53
CA GLN A 459 -5.83 10.15 11.33
C GLN A 459 -5.70 8.65 11.00
N LYS A 460 -4.67 8.25 10.23
CA LYS A 460 -4.30 6.83 10.04
C LYS A 460 -3.89 6.16 11.35
N GLN A 461 -3.01 6.80 12.13
CA GLN A 461 -2.58 6.29 13.44
C GLN A 461 -3.76 6.13 14.41
N LYS A 462 -4.66 7.11 14.48
CA LYS A 462 -5.88 7.03 15.27
C LYS A 462 -6.77 5.85 14.86
N ASN A 463 -6.94 5.63 13.55
CA ASN A 463 -7.73 4.50 13.06
C ASN A 463 -7.05 3.16 13.37
N ALA A 464 -5.73 3.08 13.26
CA ALA A 464 -4.96 1.89 13.64
C ALA A 464 -4.99 1.63 15.16
N SER A 465 -4.96 2.68 15.99
CA SER A 465 -4.95 2.58 17.45
C SER A 465 -6.26 2.06 18.02
N ILE A 466 -7.39 2.38 17.38
CA ILE A 466 -8.71 1.78 17.70
C ILE A 466 -9.00 0.52 16.89
N ARG A 467 -8.02 0.01 16.12
CA ARG A 467 -8.13 -1.18 15.25
C ARG A 467 -9.25 -1.09 14.19
N LYS A 468 -9.67 0.14 13.83
CA LYS A 468 -10.48 0.40 12.63
C LYS A 468 -9.66 0.09 11.38
N GLU A 469 -8.36 0.39 11.42
CA GLU A 469 -7.39 -0.04 10.41
C GLU A 469 -6.58 -1.23 10.95
N SER A 470 -6.56 -2.32 10.18
CA SER A 470 -5.94 -3.58 10.57
C SER A 470 -4.55 -3.74 9.95
N ILE A 471 -3.57 -4.02 10.80
CA ILE A 471 -2.18 -4.30 10.49
C ILE A 471 -1.91 -5.76 10.89
N ILE A 472 -2.09 -6.66 9.93
CA ILE A 472 -1.94 -8.11 10.14
C ILE A 472 -0.53 -8.45 10.61
N GLY A 473 -0.42 -9.27 11.65
CA GLY A 473 0.84 -9.63 12.30
C GLY A 473 1.32 -8.59 13.34
N THR A 474 0.62 -7.46 13.47
CA THR A 474 0.96 -6.37 14.41
C THR A 474 -0.21 -6.07 15.36
N ASN A 475 -1.15 -5.19 15.01
CA ASN A 475 -2.28 -4.85 15.89
C ASN A 475 -3.46 -5.85 15.78
N VAL A 476 -3.41 -6.75 14.80
CA VAL A 476 -4.39 -7.83 14.58
C VAL A 476 -3.63 -9.11 14.22
N TYR A 477 -3.98 -10.21 14.88
CA TYR A 477 -3.31 -11.51 14.76
C TYR A 477 -1.78 -11.48 14.95
N PRO A 478 -1.24 -10.80 15.99
CA PRO A 478 0.20 -10.85 16.28
C PRO A 478 0.65 -12.27 16.65
N ASN A 479 1.87 -12.64 16.23
CA ASN A 479 2.50 -13.90 16.63
C ASN A 479 3.27 -13.71 17.95
N PRO A 480 2.79 -14.24 19.11
CA PRO A 480 3.45 -14.07 20.41
C PRO A 480 4.83 -14.74 20.50
N ALA A 481 5.09 -15.77 19.69
CA ALA A 481 6.33 -16.53 19.76
C ALA A 481 7.48 -15.88 18.99
N GLU A 482 7.17 -14.89 18.14
CA GLU A 482 8.19 -14.18 17.37
C GLU A 482 8.97 -13.22 18.28
N LYS A 483 10.30 -13.31 18.21
CA LYS A 483 11.24 -12.40 18.87
C LYS A 483 12.13 -11.78 17.81
N LEU A 484 12.35 -10.48 17.88
CA LEU A 484 13.22 -9.81 16.92
C LEU A 484 14.69 -10.08 17.26
N LYS A 485 15.44 -10.50 16.24
CA LYS A 485 16.90 -10.37 16.22
C LYS A 485 17.21 -9.13 15.42
N ILE A 486 17.28 -7.98 16.07
CA ILE A 486 17.78 -6.76 15.42
C ILE A 486 19.26 -7.02 15.14
N LEU A 487 19.61 -7.13 13.86
CA LEU A 487 21.01 -7.10 13.45
C LEU A 487 21.44 -5.63 13.57
N ASN A 488 22.46 -5.34 14.37
CA ASN A 488 23.01 -3.98 14.57
C ASN A 488 23.66 -3.38 13.31
N ASN A 489 23.41 -3.94 12.13
CA ASN A 489 24.01 -3.51 10.89
C ASN A 489 22.92 -2.97 9.98
N GLY A 490 22.95 -1.67 9.73
CA GLY A 490 22.10 -1.01 8.75
C GLY A 490 21.02 -0.16 9.39
N THR A 491 21.40 0.91 10.10
CA THR A 491 20.71 2.17 9.78
C THR A 491 20.76 2.27 8.26
N GLU A 492 19.61 2.35 7.59
CA GLU A 492 19.61 2.83 6.21
C GLU A 492 20.57 4.02 6.21
N ASN A 493 21.63 3.93 5.40
CA ASN A 493 22.54 5.04 5.19
C ASN A 493 21.74 6.09 4.44
N VAL A 494 20.78 6.72 5.11
CA VAL A 494 20.27 8.03 4.74
C VAL A 494 21.52 8.87 4.82
N HIS A 495 22.08 9.21 3.67
CA HIS A 495 23.12 10.21 3.59
C HIS A 495 22.56 11.46 4.26
N LYS A 496 22.89 11.64 5.55
CA LYS A 496 22.49 12.83 6.29
C LYS A 496 23.23 13.97 5.64
N ARG A 497 22.53 14.73 4.80
CA ARG A 497 23.02 15.98 4.28
C ARG A 497 23.48 16.82 5.47
N THR A 498 24.72 17.27 5.42
CA THR A 498 25.31 18.10 6.47
C THR A 498 24.96 19.55 6.15
N GLY A 499 24.29 20.23 7.08
CA GLY A 499 23.83 21.61 6.85
C GLY A 499 22.86 22.08 7.92
N VAL A 500 22.50 23.36 7.85
CA VAL A 500 21.46 23.95 8.70
C VAL A 500 20.11 23.69 8.05
N ALA A 501 19.19 23.07 8.78
CA ALA A 501 17.82 22.84 8.32
C ALA A 501 17.12 24.19 8.04
N GLN A 502 16.55 24.32 6.85
CA GLN A 502 15.88 25.52 6.36
C GLN A 502 14.35 25.40 6.42
N ILE A 503 13.83 24.17 6.39
CA ILE A 503 12.40 23.86 6.53
C ILE A 503 12.21 22.70 7.50
N ALA A 504 10.98 22.52 7.97
CA ALA A 504 10.58 21.30 8.67
C ALA A 504 10.61 20.10 7.71
N VAL A 505 11.21 18.99 8.15
CA VAL A 505 11.30 17.76 7.37
C VAL A 505 9.96 17.04 7.29
N ILE A 506 9.76 16.31 6.21
CA ILE A 506 8.74 15.26 6.09
C ILE A 506 9.42 13.94 6.44
N PRO A 507 9.25 13.42 7.68
CA PRO A 507 9.93 12.19 8.08
C PRO A 507 9.29 10.97 7.43
N ASN A 508 10.08 9.96 7.13
CA ASN A 508 9.54 8.62 6.83
C ASN A 508 8.83 8.08 8.07
N ARG A 509 7.63 7.54 7.90
CA ARG A 509 6.82 6.96 8.98
C ARG A 509 6.19 5.66 8.56
N ARG A 510 5.92 4.78 9.53
CA ARG A 510 5.13 3.57 9.32
C ARG A 510 4.00 3.49 10.33
N ILE A 511 2.84 3.00 9.89
CA ILE A 511 1.65 2.92 10.75
C ILE A 511 1.90 1.96 11.93
N ALA A 512 2.75 0.96 11.73
CA ALA A 512 3.06 -0.07 12.72
C ALA A 512 4.06 0.37 13.82
N GLU A 513 4.76 1.50 13.65
CA GLU A 513 5.90 1.89 14.51
C GLU A 513 5.57 1.97 16.00
N GLU A 514 4.42 2.54 16.35
CA GLU A 514 4.04 2.70 17.76
C GLU A 514 3.74 1.35 18.43
N PHE A 515 3.10 0.42 17.71
CA PHE A 515 2.89 -0.95 18.22
C PHE A 515 4.22 -1.70 18.34
N GLU A 516 5.09 -1.56 17.36
CA GLU A 516 6.41 -2.17 17.36
C GLU A 516 7.28 -1.66 18.52
N SER A 517 7.25 -0.36 18.79
CA SER A 517 7.97 0.26 19.92
C SER A 517 7.51 -0.29 21.27
N ILE A 518 6.18 -0.42 21.47
CA ILE A 518 5.59 -1.02 22.67
C ILE A 518 6.05 -2.47 22.83
N ARG A 519 5.99 -3.26 21.76
CA ARG A 519 6.38 -4.66 21.80
C ARG A 519 7.88 -4.85 22.04
N LEU A 520 8.72 -4.02 21.43
CA LEU A 520 10.17 -4.00 21.69
C LEU A 520 10.48 -3.69 23.15
N ARG A 521 9.77 -2.72 23.75
CA ARG A 521 9.89 -2.40 25.18
C ARG A 521 9.51 -3.59 26.08
N ALA A 522 8.42 -4.29 25.74
CA ALA A 522 8.02 -5.50 26.46
C ALA A 522 9.07 -6.64 26.34
N GLU A 523 9.66 -6.82 25.15
CA GLU A 523 10.76 -7.76 24.92
C GLU A 523 12.03 -7.39 25.70
N GLU A 524 12.37 -6.10 25.77
CA GLU A 524 13.49 -5.61 26.57
C GLU A 524 13.26 -5.87 28.07
N ALA A 525 12.05 -5.62 28.58
CA ALA A 525 11.68 -5.94 29.96
C ALA A 525 11.81 -7.46 30.24
N ALA A 526 11.32 -8.30 29.33
CA ALA A 526 11.43 -9.76 29.42
C ALA A 526 12.90 -10.24 29.38
N SER A 527 13.81 -9.51 28.73
CA SER A 527 15.23 -9.86 28.72
C SER A 527 15.96 -9.54 30.03
N LYS A 528 15.42 -8.62 30.85
CA LYS A 528 15.99 -8.16 32.12
C LYS A 528 15.37 -8.82 33.35
N GLY A 529 14.28 -9.56 33.18
CA GLY A 529 13.50 -10.17 34.26
C GLY A 529 12.42 -11.09 33.74
N GLU A 530 11.22 -11.00 34.30
CA GLU A 530 10.05 -11.74 33.81
C GLU A 530 9.35 -11.00 32.68
N ALA A 531 8.77 -11.76 31.75
CA ALA A 531 7.95 -11.18 30.69
C ALA A 531 6.72 -10.47 31.29
N PRO A 532 6.30 -9.31 30.77
CA PRO A 532 5.09 -8.63 31.22
C PRO A 532 3.85 -9.54 31.04
N LYS A 533 3.03 -9.68 32.10
CA LYS A 533 1.82 -10.52 32.10
C LYS A 533 0.58 -9.73 32.52
N LEU A 534 -0.56 -10.09 31.95
CA LEU A 534 -1.90 -9.65 32.36
C LEU A 534 -2.74 -10.88 32.72
N GLY A 535 -3.35 -10.88 33.90
CA GLY A 535 -4.31 -11.92 34.28
C GLY A 535 -5.71 -11.66 33.68
N LEU A 536 -6.34 -12.65 33.06
CA LEU A 536 -7.73 -12.58 32.60
C LEU A 536 -8.62 -13.33 33.58
N VAL A 537 -9.47 -12.59 34.29
CA VAL A 537 -10.50 -13.15 35.18
C VAL A 537 -11.74 -13.42 34.33
N ASN A 538 -11.92 -14.68 33.95
CA ASN A 538 -12.98 -15.13 33.06
C ASN A 538 -14.26 -15.42 33.84
N MET A 539 -15.36 -14.71 33.56
CA MET A 539 -16.63 -14.86 34.27
C MET A 539 -17.53 -15.91 33.62
N GLY A 540 -17.98 -16.87 34.43
CA GLY A 540 -18.99 -17.85 34.03
C GLY A 540 -18.48 -18.88 33.01
N GLU A 541 -19.35 -19.27 32.08
CA GLU A 541 -19.07 -20.33 31.10
C GLU A 541 -18.23 -19.83 29.92
N LEU A 542 -17.49 -20.74 29.26
CA LEU A 542 -16.63 -20.43 28.11
C LEU A 542 -17.33 -19.58 27.03
N LYS A 543 -18.59 -19.89 26.72
CA LYS A 543 -19.35 -19.15 25.70
C LYS A 543 -19.59 -17.68 26.09
N ALA A 544 -19.67 -17.37 27.37
CA ALA A 544 -19.94 -16.03 27.88
C ALA A 544 -18.69 -15.14 27.83
N TYR A 545 -17.56 -15.61 28.36
CA TYR A 545 -16.34 -14.81 28.45
C TYR A 545 -15.46 -14.84 27.19
N LYS A 546 -15.48 -15.93 26.40
CA LYS A 546 -14.53 -16.15 25.29
C LYS A 546 -14.42 -14.99 24.31
N PRO A 547 -15.51 -14.35 23.85
CA PRO A 547 -15.39 -13.22 22.93
C PRO A 547 -14.62 -12.03 23.51
N ARG A 548 -14.80 -11.73 24.81
CA ARG A 548 -14.08 -10.66 25.50
C ARG A 548 -12.64 -11.07 25.82
N ALA A 549 -12.43 -12.31 26.28
CA ALA A 549 -11.10 -12.84 26.54
C ALA A 549 -10.23 -12.84 25.28
N ASP A 550 -10.74 -13.35 24.15
CA ASP A 550 -10.03 -13.35 22.86
C ASP A 550 -9.75 -11.90 22.39
N PHE A 551 -10.67 -10.96 22.63
CA PHE A 551 -10.49 -9.55 22.31
C PHE A 551 -9.35 -8.90 23.11
N ILE A 552 -9.32 -9.09 24.44
CA ILE A 552 -8.26 -8.57 25.31
C ILE A 552 -6.93 -9.26 25.01
N LYS A 553 -6.93 -10.59 24.88
CA LYS A 553 -5.75 -11.38 24.51
C LYS A 553 -5.13 -10.87 23.21
N GLY A 554 -5.94 -10.63 22.19
CA GLY A 554 -5.48 -10.05 20.92
C GLY A 554 -4.87 -8.67 21.06
N ILE A 555 -5.39 -7.82 21.97
CA ILE A 555 -4.82 -6.50 22.27
C ILE A 555 -3.47 -6.63 22.97
N VAL A 556 -3.40 -7.38 24.08
CA VAL A 556 -2.17 -7.43 24.90
C VAL A 556 -1.03 -8.15 24.20
N THR A 557 -1.36 -9.14 23.36
CA THR A 557 -0.37 -9.83 22.51
C THR A 557 0.28 -8.86 21.52
N ALA A 558 -0.45 -7.86 21.01
CA ALA A 558 0.10 -6.86 20.10
C ALA A 558 1.18 -5.99 20.78
N GLY A 559 1.08 -5.82 22.10
CA GLY A 559 2.08 -5.13 22.92
C GLY A 559 3.17 -6.04 23.50
N GLY A 560 3.23 -7.32 23.13
CA GLY A 560 4.20 -8.27 23.68
C GLY A 560 3.93 -8.69 25.13
N ILE A 561 2.69 -8.54 25.61
CA ILE A 561 2.28 -8.90 26.97
C ILE A 561 1.58 -10.26 26.93
N GLU A 562 1.99 -11.17 27.82
CA GLU A 562 1.42 -12.51 27.95
C GLU A 562 0.08 -12.45 28.72
N ALA A 563 -0.96 -13.10 28.18
CA ALA A 563 -2.24 -13.24 28.86
C ALA A 563 -2.29 -14.57 29.64
N VAL A 564 -2.45 -14.50 30.96
CA VAL A 564 -2.65 -15.65 31.84
C VAL A 564 -4.14 -15.76 32.15
N GLU A 565 -4.78 -16.86 31.81
CA GLU A 565 -6.25 -16.98 31.87
C GLU A 565 -6.68 -17.82 33.06
N SER A 566 -7.69 -17.34 33.80
CA SER A 566 -8.36 -18.15 34.81
C SER A 566 -9.28 -19.18 34.14
N GLU A 567 -9.60 -20.24 34.88
CA GLU A 567 -10.82 -20.99 34.60
C GLU A 567 -12.06 -20.09 34.77
N GLY A 568 -13.22 -20.54 34.28
CA GLY A 568 -14.46 -19.77 34.36
C GLY A 568 -14.92 -19.55 35.81
N CYS A 569 -14.59 -18.41 36.39
CA CYS A 569 -14.92 -17.98 37.75
C CYS A 569 -16.42 -17.77 37.89
N ARG A 570 -17.02 -18.39 38.92
CA ARG A 570 -18.46 -18.29 39.25
C ARG A 570 -18.69 -17.64 40.60
N THR A 571 -17.67 -17.63 41.45
CA THR A 571 -17.73 -17.14 42.82
C THR A 571 -16.55 -16.23 43.13
N GLU A 572 -16.66 -15.45 44.21
CA GLU A 572 -15.55 -14.64 44.72
C GLU A 572 -14.34 -15.50 45.08
N ALA A 573 -14.55 -16.71 45.62
CA ALA A 573 -13.48 -17.62 45.98
C ALA A 573 -12.62 -18.03 44.78
N ASP A 574 -13.23 -18.22 43.61
CA ASP A 574 -12.52 -18.55 42.37
C ASP A 574 -11.59 -17.40 41.95
N VAL A 575 -12.07 -16.15 42.08
CA VAL A 575 -11.29 -14.95 41.75
C VAL A 575 -10.11 -14.78 42.70
N ARG A 576 -10.34 -14.95 44.01
CA ARG A 576 -9.29 -14.86 45.03
C ARG A 576 -8.21 -15.92 44.80
N ALA A 577 -8.61 -17.17 44.57
CA ALA A 577 -7.70 -18.27 44.30
C ALA A 577 -6.81 -17.97 43.08
N PHE A 578 -7.38 -17.52 41.97
CA PHE A 578 -6.61 -17.19 40.77
C PHE A 578 -5.66 -16.01 40.98
N ILE A 579 -6.11 -14.95 41.66
CA ILE A 579 -5.26 -13.77 41.93
C ILE A 579 -4.12 -14.13 42.88
N GLU A 580 -4.37 -14.91 43.92
CA GLU A 580 -3.36 -15.35 44.88
C GLU A 580 -2.35 -16.33 44.27
N GLU A 581 -2.82 -17.24 43.40
CA GLU A 581 -1.96 -18.18 42.67
C GLU A 581 -1.00 -17.45 41.72
N THR A 582 -1.51 -16.48 40.97
CA THR A 582 -0.74 -15.81 39.91
C THR A 582 0.02 -14.59 40.40
N ASN A 583 -0.46 -13.93 41.45
CA ASN A 583 0.13 -12.75 42.11
C ASN A 583 0.60 -11.66 41.12
N LEU A 584 -0.21 -11.39 40.08
CA LEU A 584 0.09 -10.40 39.06
C LEU A 584 -0.31 -9.00 39.52
N LYS A 585 0.37 -7.97 39.00
CA LYS A 585 0.05 -6.57 39.32
C LYS A 585 -1.28 -6.10 38.70
N THR A 586 -1.67 -6.70 37.57
CA THR A 586 -2.80 -6.23 36.77
C THR A 586 -3.65 -7.39 36.25
N TYR A 587 -4.98 -7.20 36.33
CA TYR A 587 -5.98 -8.13 35.81
C TYR A 587 -7.02 -7.42 34.94
N CYS A 588 -7.67 -8.16 34.04
CA CYS A 588 -8.82 -7.72 33.28
C CYS A 588 -9.97 -8.72 33.43
N ILE A 589 -11.16 -8.24 33.77
CA ILE A 589 -12.36 -9.06 33.92
C ILE A 589 -13.08 -9.22 32.58
N CYS A 590 -13.29 -10.46 32.15
CA CYS A 590 -13.87 -10.83 30.87
C CYS A 590 -15.19 -11.60 31.08
N GLY A 591 -16.30 -11.08 30.57
CA GLY A 591 -17.64 -11.68 30.73
C GLY A 591 -18.63 -11.11 29.72
N SER A 592 -19.88 -11.57 29.78
CA SER A 592 -20.98 -10.96 29.03
C SER A 592 -21.54 -9.73 29.75
N ASP A 593 -22.29 -8.90 29.02
CA ASP A 593 -22.93 -7.71 29.61
C ASP A 593 -23.91 -8.09 30.74
N ASN A 594 -24.47 -9.31 30.72
CA ASN A 594 -25.30 -9.81 31.81
C ASN A 594 -24.47 -10.18 33.05
N ASP A 595 -23.35 -10.87 32.85
CA ASP A 595 -22.45 -11.26 33.96
C ASP A 595 -21.93 -10.02 34.70
N TYR A 596 -21.67 -8.93 33.97
CA TYR A 596 -21.20 -7.68 34.56
C TYR A 596 -22.21 -7.04 35.51
N ARG A 597 -23.51 -7.08 35.17
CA ARG A 597 -24.57 -6.55 36.03
C ARG A 597 -24.75 -7.36 37.30
N GLU A 598 -24.55 -8.66 37.21
CA GLU A 598 -24.80 -9.58 38.32
C GLU A 598 -23.61 -9.65 39.29
N MET A 599 -22.39 -9.82 38.77
CA MET A 599 -21.26 -10.31 39.59
C MET A 599 -19.98 -9.46 39.51
N ALA A 600 -19.83 -8.54 38.56
CA ALA A 600 -18.56 -7.85 38.36
C ALA A 600 -18.12 -7.03 39.59
N LYS A 601 -19.06 -6.34 40.25
CA LYS A 601 -18.73 -5.56 41.46
C LYS A 601 -18.16 -6.44 42.58
N LEU A 602 -18.74 -7.61 42.79
CA LEU A 602 -18.26 -8.59 43.78
C LEU A 602 -16.86 -9.09 43.42
N PHE A 603 -16.63 -9.42 42.14
CA PHE A 603 -15.33 -9.90 41.68
C PHE A 603 -14.22 -8.84 41.81
N VAL A 604 -14.53 -7.58 41.53
CA VAL A 604 -13.60 -6.46 41.71
C VAL A 604 -13.22 -6.29 43.18
N ILE A 605 -14.21 -6.29 44.08
CA ILE A 605 -13.98 -6.18 45.53
C ILE A 605 -13.12 -7.36 46.01
N ALA A 606 -13.49 -8.59 45.62
CA ALA A 606 -12.75 -9.78 46.00
C ALA A 606 -11.28 -9.73 45.55
N GLY A 607 -11.01 -9.29 44.32
CA GLY A 607 -9.65 -9.15 43.84
C GLY A 607 -8.83 -8.08 44.57
N LYS A 608 -9.45 -6.92 44.88
CA LYS A 608 -8.79 -5.84 45.63
C LYS A 608 -8.45 -6.22 47.07
N GLU A 609 -9.32 -7.00 47.69
CA GLU A 609 -9.09 -7.51 49.04
C GLU A 609 -8.02 -8.61 49.09
N SER A 610 -7.95 -9.48 48.07
CA SER A 610 -6.92 -10.53 48.01
C SER A 610 -5.52 -9.98 47.71
N LEU A 611 -5.39 -8.97 46.85
CA LEU A 611 -4.10 -8.35 46.55
C LEU A 611 -4.19 -6.82 46.64
N PRO A 612 -3.87 -6.22 47.81
CA PRO A 612 -3.86 -4.78 47.97
C PRO A 612 -2.93 -4.10 46.94
N GLY A 613 -3.46 -3.14 46.20
CA GLY A 613 -2.71 -2.41 45.16
C GLY A 613 -2.88 -2.95 43.74
N VAL A 614 -3.51 -4.12 43.56
CA VAL A 614 -3.78 -4.70 42.24
C VAL A 614 -4.55 -3.75 41.33
N HIS A 615 -4.20 -3.68 40.05
CA HIS A 615 -4.94 -2.95 39.03
C HIS A 615 -5.96 -3.87 38.35
N ILE A 616 -7.21 -3.42 38.23
CA ILE A 616 -8.29 -4.21 37.63
C ILE A 616 -8.95 -3.40 36.52
N TYR A 617 -8.94 -3.95 35.31
CA TYR A 617 -9.66 -3.44 34.13
C TYR A 617 -10.89 -4.31 33.84
N LEU A 618 -11.80 -3.83 32.99
CA LEU A 618 -12.96 -4.60 32.55
C LEU A 618 -13.13 -4.55 31.02
N ALA A 619 -13.46 -5.68 30.41
CA ALA A 619 -13.56 -5.83 28.96
C ALA A 619 -14.96 -5.48 28.41
N GLY A 620 -15.11 -4.32 27.79
CA GLY A 620 -16.36 -3.88 27.17
C GLY A 620 -16.88 -2.58 27.76
N LYS A 621 -17.66 -1.85 26.96
CA LYS A 621 -18.31 -0.61 27.38
C LYS A 621 -19.60 -0.94 28.14
N GLN A 622 -19.83 -0.28 29.27
CA GLN A 622 -21.06 -0.44 30.04
C GLN A 622 -21.92 0.83 29.96
N ASP A 623 -23.12 0.77 30.54
CA ASP A 623 -23.90 1.98 30.80
C ASP A 623 -23.27 2.82 31.92
N GLU A 624 -23.54 4.12 31.92
CA GLU A 624 -22.86 5.10 32.78
C GLU A 624 -23.03 4.80 34.28
N GLU A 625 -24.19 4.27 34.68
CA GLU A 625 -24.48 3.92 36.07
C GLU A 625 -23.62 2.73 36.53
N LEU A 626 -23.55 1.68 35.70
CA LEU A 626 -22.72 0.52 35.99
C LEU A 626 -21.23 0.88 35.96
N GLU A 627 -20.76 1.69 35.01
CA GLU A 627 -19.36 2.15 34.97
C GLU A 627 -19.00 2.91 36.25
N ALA A 628 -19.85 3.85 36.70
CA ALA A 628 -19.61 4.60 37.94
C ALA A 628 -19.54 3.69 39.17
N SER A 629 -20.46 2.73 39.30
CA SER A 629 -20.48 1.77 40.41
C SER A 629 -19.24 0.87 40.43
N LEU A 630 -18.76 0.44 39.26
CA LEU A 630 -17.57 -0.40 39.11
C LEU A 630 -16.27 0.39 39.35
N THR A 631 -16.18 1.64 38.89
CA THR A 631 -15.05 2.52 39.19
C THR A 631 -14.96 2.79 40.69
N GLN A 632 -16.09 3.04 41.36
CA GLN A 632 -16.13 3.18 42.82
C GLN A 632 -15.67 1.91 43.54
N ALA A 633 -15.98 0.72 42.99
CA ALA A 633 -15.50 -0.56 43.51
C ALA A 633 -14.01 -0.81 43.26
N GLY A 634 -13.36 -0.03 42.39
CA GLY A 634 -11.92 -0.08 42.15
C GLY A 634 -11.50 -0.51 40.75
N VAL A 635 -12.42 -0.56 39.78
CA VAL A 635 -12.08 -0.71 38.35
C VAL A 635 -11.35 0.55 37.86
N LYS A 636 -10.17 0.33 37.27
CA LYS A 636 -9.28 1.39 36.78
C LYS A 636 -9.68 1.91 35.41
N GLY A 637 -10.25 1.07 34.56
CA GLY A 637 -10.71 1.45 33.22
C GLY A 637 -11.41 0.32 32.46
N PHE A 638 -11.99 0.70 31.32
CA PHE A 638 -12.79 -0.18 30.46
C PHE A 638 -12.14 -0.31 29.09
N VAL A 639 -11.97 -1.54 28.60
CA VAL A 639 -11.30 -1.85 27.32
C VAL A 639 -12.32 -2.36 26.31
N HIS A 640 -12.59 -1.58 25.27
CA HIS A 640 -13.63 -1.85 24.27
C HIS A 640 -13.16 -1.51 22.84
N VAL A 641 -14.03 -1.72 21.85
CA VAL A 641 -13.72 -1.57 20.40
C VAL A 641 -13.35 -0.14 19.94
N LYS A 642 -13.40 0.84 20.84
CA LYS A 642 -12.97 2.23 20.55
C LYS A 642 -11.85 2.69 21.49
N THR A 643 -11.33 1.79 22.33
CA THR A 643 -10.18 2.09 23.20
C THR A 643 -8.98 2.36 22.31
N ASN A 644 -8.25 3.44 22.60
CA ASN A 644 -6.94 3.66 22.02
C ASN A 644 -5.98 2.59 22.57
N VAL A 645 -5.71 1.57 21.77
CA VAL A 645 -4.93 0.41 22.18
C VAL A 645 -3.48 0.79 22.47
N ILE A 646 -2.94 1.79 21.77
CA ILE A 646 -1.55 2.24 21.95
C ILE A 646 -1.39 2.88 23.33
N GLU A 647 -2.29 3.79 23.69
CA GLU A 647 -2.33 4.40 25.02
C GLU A 647 -2.54 3.35 26.11
N PHE A 648 -3.49 2.44 25.92
CA PHE A 648 -3.77 1.36 26.88
C PHE A 648 -2.55 0.47 27.11
N LEU A 649 -1.88 0.02 26.04
CA LEU A 649 -0.70 -0.85 26.16
C LEU A 649 0.50 -0.13 26.76
N THR A 650 0.71 1.14 26.40
CA THR A 650 1.79 1.95 26.98
C THR A 650 1.57 2.16 28.47
N GLN A 651 0.34 2.47 28.89
CA GLN A 651 -0.02 2.59 30.29
C GLN A 651 0.15 1.25 31.02
N LEU A 652 -0.35 0.15 30.43
CA LEU A 652 -0.24 -1.19 31.00
C LEU A 652 1.22 -1.60 31.21
N LEU A 653 2.12 -1.38 30.24
CA LEU A 653 3.54 -1.69 30.40
C LEU A 653 4.19 -0.86 31.53
N THR A 654 3.86 0.43 31.64
CA THR A 654 4.37 1.28 32.71
C THR A 654 3.95 0.75 34.08
N GLU A 655 2.72 0.28 34.21
CA GLU A 655 2.21 -0.32 35.45
C GLU A 655 2.92 -1.64 35.81
N LEU A 656 3.30 -2.42 34.79
CA LEU A 656 4.01 -3.69 34.99
C LEU A 656 5.49 -3.46 35.36
N GLU A 657 6.12 -2.41 34.80
CA GLU A 657 7.53 -2.05 35.02
C GLU A 657 7.80 -1.30 36.33
N VAL A 658 6.83 -0.56 36.87
CA VAL A 658 6.99 0.16 38.15
C VAL A 658 6.95 -0.84 39.31
N ASN A 659 8.04 -0.92 40.08
CA ASN A 659 8.18 -1.76 41.27
C ASN A 659 7.57 -1.14 42.52
#